data_AF-A0A6G7PYT3-F1
#
_entry.id   AF-A0A6G7PYT3-F1
#
_cell.length_a   1.000
_cell.length_b   1.000
_cell.length_c   1.000
_cell.angle_alpha   90.00
_cell.angle_beta   90.00
_cell.angle_gamma   90.00
#
_symmetry.space_group_name_H-M   'P 1'
#
loop_
_entity.id
_entity.type
_entity.pdbx_description
1 polymer ?
#
loop_
_entity_poly.entity_id
_entity_poly.type
_entity_poly.pdbx_seq_one_letter_code
_entity_poly.pdbx_strand_id
1 'polypeptide(L)'
;MNGKIVQILFFLFISTNILTSDLFALDKEDCLGCHGSKDILHLSPEERLEMVVPTPGKKAVRKGGISLYVEASRFETSVHGELDCLDCHTEISEIPHPQRMGAVDCSSCHQEIVDQYRESKHARVSKRLCYECHNPHYTQSFRELSLKKRIAICLKCHKDVKHNWLPQQEYHFKYLECTVCHAPKAKKALEFFISVDRGGVGNRVLTYKELSQILKTSKIEENIDTNRDRIIQIEEVKTLFSKIEKSKIGKPRLKEQILILTPYHNFTDEVEHIKDCTMCHTSKAPFYQEIFLKIPEKEKWTTVRVDKSIIAKIPPIPTKDYYWDTVHGRNGIECIECHADLKVLRTGEGFSVKTLGPPVCEKCHEEIMAEYKNSLHYRVSKKICFGCHDPHSSIPFSQLSAEERQKICTKCHKNIERKHDWLPQRRIHFKFLECTMCHSPKAKKGIVFYLRAIDKKGKEWRLTYEDIIDFLVGKDKNKLSNQDLISFIDKNDDGFLEDREIIFFIKLLNSFRDKKEERNWEKIDLGVNVLVLKPSHNYTDKGTKAKQCSICHSPRAEFYSKLVLEVPEPGGTISTIDVDKSILVAIHPIPITSDFYLLGEKRVSKRDIEEFIYVIRKIGYKWLDIFGIFLIFSVILFFGLHTIIRIVTIKIRKRRKEEK
;
A
#
# COMPACT_ATOMS: atom_id res chain seq x y z
N MET A 1 19.47 41.54 -78.64
CA MET A 1 18.33 41.32 -79.55
C MET A 1 17.07 41.57 -78.73
N ASN A 2 16.39 42.72 -78.91
CA ASN A 2 15.20 42.88 -79.77
C ASN A 2 14.07 41.89 -79.39
N GLY A 3 12.85 42.25 -78.94
CA GLY A 3 12.13 43.51 -78.63
C GLY A 3 10.67 43.15 -78.23
N LYS A 4 9.69 44.03 -77.93
CA LYS A 4 9.50 45.49 -77.90
C LYS A 4 8.32 45.85 -76.94
N ILE A 5 8.30 47.09 -76.39
CA ILE A 5 7.21 48.13 -76.39
C ILE A 5 5.74 47.62 -76.31
N VAL A 6 4.83 48.08 -75.42
CA VAL A 6 4.07 49.36 -75.44
C VAL A 6 3.64 49.86 -74.04
N GLN A 7 3.44 51.19 -73.98
CA GLN A 7 3.20 52.15 -72.90
C GLN A 7 2.07 51.94 -71.87
N ILE A 8 2.34 52.55 -70.72
CA ILE A 8 1.44 53.22 -69.76
C ILE A 8 0.21 53.90 -70.41
N LEU A 9 -0.97 53.73 -69.79
CA LEU A 9 -2.03 54.75 -69.82
C LEU A 9 -2.57 54.99 -68.42
N PHE A 10 -2.58 56.27 -68.03
CA PHE A 10 -3.14 56.79 -66.79
C PHE A 10 -4.66 56.92 -66.97
N PHE A 11 -5.47 56.36 -66.06
CA PHE A 11 -6.89 56.70 -65.99
C PHE A 11 -7.31 56.89 -64.53
N LEU A 12 -7.81 58.09 -64.22
CA LEU A 12 -8.51 58.36 -62.97
C LEU A 12 -9.76 57.48 -62.94
N PHE A 13 -9.95 56.73 -61.86
CA PHE A 13 -11.28 56.29 -61.46
C PHE A 13 -11.77 57.18 -60.31
N ILE A 14 -12.77 57.99 -60.63
CA ILE A 14 -13.44 58.89 -59.68
C ILE A 14 -14.29 58.05 -58.74
N SER A 15 -14.28 58.46 -57.47
CA SER A 15 -15.09 57.91 -56.38
C SER A 15 -16.56 57.75 -56.76
N THR A 16 -17.08 56.52 -56.66
CA THR A 16 -18.48 56.28 -56.32
C THR A 16 -18.53 55.43 -55.06
N ASN A 17 -18.94 56.05 -53.96
CA ASN A 17 -19.29 55.33 -52.73
C ASN A 17 -20.57 54.53 -53.00
N ILE A 18 -20.43 53.28 -53.41
CA ILE A 18 -21.47 52.29 -53.17
C ILE A 18 -21.17 51.73 -51.80
N LEU A 19 -21.97 52.16 -50.82
CA LEU A 19 -21.93 51.66 -49.46
C LEU A 19 -22.31 50.18 -49.49
N THR A 20 -21.31 49.30 -49.54
CA THR A 20 -21.53 47.89 -49.24
C THR A 20 -21.90 47.82 -47.77
N SER A 21 -23.17 47.52 -47.50
CA SER A 21 -23.60 47.11 -46.17
C SER A 21 -22.93 45.77 -45.88
N ASP A 22 -21.77 45.83 -45.22
CA ASP A 22 -21.19 44.65 -44.58
C ASP A 22 -22.27 44.07 -43.66
N LEU A 23 -22.76 42.87 -43.99
CA LEU A 23 -23.55 42.09 -43.06
C LEU A 23 -22.59 41.62 -41.97
N PHE A 24 -22.44 42.45 -40.93
CA PHE A 24 -21.77 42.07 -39.70
C PHE A 24 -22.47 40.84 -39.13
N ALA A 25 -21.80 39.70 -39.20
CA ALA A 25 -22.23 38.52 -38.47
C ALA A 25 -22.08 38.84 -36.97
N LEU A 26 -23.19 38.71 -36.23
CA LEU A 26 -23.21 38.92 -34.79
C LEU A 26 -22.14 38.07 -34.11
N ASP A 27 -21.37 38.66 -33.20
CA ASP A 27 -20.30 37.98 -32.49
C ASP A 27 -20.57 37.82 -30.98
N LYS A 28 -19.57 37.29 -30.28
CA LYS A 28 -19.60 37.06 -28.83
C LYS A 28 -19.64 38.36 -28.03
N GLU A 29 -19.01 39.44 -28.49
CA GLU A 29 -18.99 40.74 -27.82
C GLU A 29 -20.34 41.46 -27.98
N ASP A 30 -21.01 41.35 -29.14
CA ASP A 30 -22.38 41.85 -29.32
C ASP A 30 -23.34 41.27 -28.27
N CYS A 31 -23.22 39.97 -28.02
CA CYS A 31 -24.02 39.26 -27.02
C CYS A 31 -23.64 39.68 -25.59
N LEU A 32 -22.35 39.80 -25.30
CA LEU A 32 -21.82 40.19 -23.99
C LEU A 32 -22.02 41.69 -23.67
N GLY A 33 -22.23 42.56 -24.67
CA GLY A 33 -22.57 43.97 -24.46
C GLY A 33 -23.83 44.14 -23.58
N CYS A 34 -24.82 43.25 -23.74
CA CYS A 34 -26.02 43.22 -22.90
C CYS A 34 -25.95 42.14 -21.81
N HIS A 35 -25.61 40.89 -22.16
CA HIS A 35 -25.63 39.77 -21.21
C HIS A 35 -24.39 39.70 -20.30
N GLY A 36 -23.32 40.40 -20.65
CA GLY A 36 -22.09 40.54 -19.87
C GLY A 36 -22.08 41.73 -18.90
N SER A 37 -23.10 42.60 -18.91
CA SER A 37 -23.28 43.61 -17.86
C SER A 37 -24.07 43.06 -16.67
N LYS A 38 -23.67 43.46 -15.45
CA LYS A 38 -24.44 43.16 -14.22
C LYS A 38 -25.73 43.98 -14.12
N ASP A 39 -25.88 45.05 -14.91
CA ASP A 39 -27.08 45.90 -14.90
C ASP A 39 -28.34 45.09 -15.20
N ILE A 40 -28.24 44.08 -16.08
CA ILE A 40 -29.33 43.14 -16.41
C ILE A 40 -29.89 42.39 -15.19
N LEU A 41 -29.15 42.30 -14.08
CA LEU A 41 -29.62 41.71 -12.81
C LEU A 41 -30.51 42.68 -12.03
N HIS A 42 -30.31 43.99 -12.17
CA HIS A 42 -30.99 45.04 -11.44
C HIS A 42 -32.24 45.56 -12.16
N LEU A 43 -32.33 45.40 -13.48
CA LEU A 43 -33.54 45.71 -14.25
C LEU A 43 -34.78 44.96 -13.71
N SER A 44 -35.92 45.63 -13.73
CA SER A 44 -37.25 45.05 -13.56
C SER A 44 -37.58 44.05 -14.68
N PRO A 45 -38.60 43.19 -14.51
CA PRO A 45 -39.12 42.39 -15.62
C PRO A 45 -39.50 43.26 -16.83
N GLU A 46 -40.14 44.40 -16.59
CA GLU A 46 -40.68 45.32 -17.59
C GLU A 46 -39.57 45.98 -18.43
N GLU A 47 -38.55 46.57 -17.80
CA GLU A 47 -37.39 47.15 -18.50
C GLU A 47 -36.67 46.10 -19.38
N ARG A 48 -36.56 44.84 -18.91
CA ARG A 48 -36.01 43.75 -19.73
C ARG A 48 -36.88 43.38 -20.93
N LEU A 49 -38.18 43.69 -20.92
CA LEU A 49 -39.06 43.44 -22.08
C LEU A 49 -38.94 44.54 -23.14
N GLU A 50 -38.59 45.76 -22.75
CA GLU A 50 -38.35 46.87 -23.68
C GLU A 50 -37.05 46.67 -24.48
N MET A 51 -36.10 45.89 -23.96
CA MET A 51 -34.83 45.55 -24.61
C MET A 51 -34.91 44.41 -25.65
N VAL A 52 -36.08 43.82 -25.91
CA VAL A 52 -36.23 42.62 -26.78
C VAL A 52 -37.48 42.70 -27.66
N VAL A 53 -37.47 42.03 -28.81
CA VAL A 53 -38.63 42.04 -29.73
C VAL A 53 -39.79 41.21 -29.15
N PRO A 54 -40.99 41.79 -28.93
CA PRO A 54 -42.14 41.06 -28.40
C PRO A 54 -42.50 39.83 -29.25
N THR A 55 -42.74 38.68 -28.61
CA THR A 55 -43.12 37.43 -29.32
C THR A 55 -44.47 36.89 -28.86
N PRO A 56 -45.58 37.34 -29.48
CA PRO A 56 -46.89 36.73 -29.31
C PRO A 56 -46.87 35.23 -29.64
N GLY A 57 -47.66 34.43 -28.93
CA GLY A 57 -47.94 33.03 -29.30
C GLY A 57 -46.85 31.97 -29.02
N LYS A 58 -45.54 32.31 -28.96
CA LYS A 58 -44.50 31.32 -28.60
C LYS A 58 -44.77 30.75 -27.19
N LYS A 59 -44.90 29.42 -27.06
CA LYS A 59 -45.12 28.74 -25.77
C LYS A 59 -43.98 29.06 -24.80
N ALA A 60 -44.30 29.29 -23.54
CA ALA A 60 -43.29 29.49 -22.51
C ALA A 60 -42.49 28.20 -22.30
N VAL A 61 -41.20 28.23 -22.63
CA VAL A 61 -40.25 27.18 -22.25
C VAL A 61 -40.08 27.19 -20.73
N ARG A 62 -39.87 26.01 -20.13
CA ARG A 62 -39.55 25.90 -18.70
C ARG A 62 -38.26 26.67 -18.40
N LYS A 63 -38.40 27.89 -17.86
CA LYS A 63 -37.30 28.67 -17.28
C LYS A 63 -36.79 27.93 -16.05
N GLY A 64 -35.64 27.28 -16.13
CA GLY A 64 -34.87 26.93 -14.93
C GLY A 64 -34.00 28.12 -14.50
N GLY A 65 -33.41 28.03 -13.31
CA GLY A 65 -32.71 29.15 -12.65
C GLY A 65 -31.33 29.51 -13.20
N ILE A 66 -31.16 29.57 -14.52
CA ILE A 66 -29.97 30.19 -15.13
C ILE A 66 -30.17 31.71 -15.12
N SER A 67 -29.12 32.44 -14.74
CA SER A 67 -29.09 33.90 -14.80
C SER A 67 -29.04 34.40 -16.25
N LEU A 68 -29.69 35.53 -16.54
CA LEU A 68 -29.50 36.25 -17.81
C LEU A 68 -28.10 36.90 -17.91
N TYR A 69 -27.38 37.00 -16.80
CA TYR A 69 -26.00 37.50 -16.74
C TYR A 69 -24.97 36.38 -16.98
N VAL A 70 -24.08 36.60 -17.95
CA VAL A 70 -22.94 35.76 -18.31
C VAL A 70 -21.64 36.50 -18.03
N GLU A 71 -20.87 36.04 -17.04
CA GLU A 71 -19.55 36.58 -16.70
C GLU A 71 -18.52 36.10 -17.73
N ALA A 72 -18.11 36.97 -18.66
CA ALA A 72 -17.26 36.66 -19.82
C ALA A 72 -16.00 35.85 -19.46
N SER A 73 -15.17 36.37 -18.55
CA SER A 73 -13.93 35.72 -18.08
C SER A 73 -14.15 34.34 -17.43
N ARG A 74 -15.36 34.10 -16.91
CA ARG A 74 -15.75 32.81 -16.35
C ARG A 74 -16.31 31.86 -17.42
N PHE A 75 -16.93 32.38 -18.46
CA PHE A 75 -17.34 31.60 -19.64
C PHE A 75 -16.12 31.09 -20.42
N GLU A 76 -15.13 31.95 -20.66
CA GLU A 76 -13.86 31.63 -21.32
C GLU A 76 -13.07 30.50 -20.64
N THR A 77 -13.21 30.36 -19.31
CA THR A 77 -12.56 29.28 -18.55
C THR A 77 -13.41 28.00 -18.42
N SER A 78 -14.56 27.95 -19.11
CA SER A 78 -15.41 26.75 -19.21
C SER A 78 -14.98 25.84 -20.36
N VAL A 79 -15.49 24.61 -20.39
CA VAL A 79 -15.25 23.68 -21.52
C VAL A 79 -15.89 24.13 -22.85
N HIS A 80 -16.69 25.20 -22.83
CA HIS A 80 -17.29 25.81 -24.02
C HIS A 80 -16.72 27.23 -24.29
N GLY A 81 -15.67 27.66 -23.59
CA GLY A 81 -15.19 29.05 -23.64
C GLY A 81 -14.67 29.52 -25.00
N GLU A 82 -14.28 28.56 -25.86
CA GLU A 82 -13.86 28.75 -27.26
C GLU A 82 -15.04 28.80 -28.26
N LEU A 83 -16.27 28.52 -27.83
CA LEU A 83 -17.48 28.62 -28.67
C LEU A 83 -18.08 30.02 -28.60
N ASP A 84 -18.73 30.42 -29.70
CA ASP A 84 -19.52 31.64 -29.77
C ASP A 84 -20.93 31.41 -29.20
N CYS A 85 -21.60 32.51 -28.82
CA CYS A 85 -22.95 32.41 -28.24
C CYS A 85 -23.94 31.78 -29.22
N LEU A 86 -23.78 32.04 -30.53
CA LEU A 86 -24.66 31.58 -31.60
C LEU A 86 -24.53 30.08 -31.92
N ASP A 87 -23.38 29.46 -31.62
CA ASP A 87 -23.18 28.01 -31.79
C ASP A 87 -24.21 27.20 -30.98
N CYS A 88 -24.62 27.75 -29.84
CA CYS A 88 -25.68 27.20 -28.99
C CYS A 88 -27.04 27.90 -29.22
N HIS A 89 -27.04 29.23 -29.32
CA HIS A 89 -28.26 30.05 -29.43
C HIS A 89 -28.63 30.35 -30.89
N THR A 90 -28.73 29.30 -31.71
CA THR A 90 -28.96 29.35 -33.16
C THR A 90 -30.28 30.00 -33.61
N GLU A 91 -31.21 30.28 -32.69
CA GLU A 91 -32.43 31.07 -32.94
C GLU A 91 -32.16 32.60 -32.98
N ILE A 92 -30.96 33.08 -32.67
CA ILE A 92 -30.58 34.50 -32.75
C ILE A 92 -29.98 34.78 -34.13
N SER A 93 -30.63 35.66 -34.90
CA SER A 93 -30.16 36.16 -36.20
C SER A 93 -29.92 37.67 -36.24
N GLU A 94 -30.47 38.41 -35.27
CA GLU A 94 -30.39 39.87 -35.16
C GLU A 94 -30.56 40.31 -33.69
N ILE A 95 -30.06 41.50 -33.35
CA ILE A 95 -30.24 42.16 -32.04
C ILE A 95 -30.95 43.51 -32.28
N PRO A 96 -32.00 43.87 -31.52
CA PRO A 96 -32.60 43.14 -30.39
C PRO A 96 -33.23 41.81 -30.78
N HIS A 97 -32.93 40.75 -30.03
CA HIS A 97 -33.42 39.41 -30.35
C HIS A 97 -34.87 39.19 -29.85
N PRO A 98 -35.55 38.12 -30.30
CA PRO A 98 -36.89 37.78 -29.84
C PRO A 98 -36.98 37.52 -28.31
N GLN A 99 -38.02 38.05 -27.67
CA GLN A 99 -38.30 37.92 -26.22
C GLN A 99 -38.41 36.46 -25.72
N ARG A 100 -38.76 35.52 -26.60
CA ARG A 100 -38.91 34.08 -26.29
C ARG A 100 -38.04 33.24 -27.23
N MET A 101 -36.91 32.81 -26.69
CA MET A 101 -36.00 31.84 -27.32
C MET A 101 -36.46 30.40 -27.02
N GLY A 102 -36.20 29.48 -27.95
CA GLY A 102 -36.27 28.04 -27.69
C GLY A 102 -35.22 27.55 -26.70
N ALA A 103 -35.24 26.24 -26.43
CA ALA A 103 -34.18 25.59 -25.66
C ALA A 103 -33.02 25.22 -26.59
N VAL A 104 -31.79 25.50 -26.17
CA VAL A 104 -30.56 25.04 -26.85
C VAL A 104 -30.61 23.52 -27.03
N ASP A 105 -30.41 23.05 -28.26
CA ASP A 105 -30.32 21.62 -28.54
C ASP A 105 -28.89 21.12 -28.33
N CYS A 106 -28.66 20.47 -27.18
CA CYS A 106 -27.37 19.86 -26.89
C CYS A 106 -27.05 18.67 -27.82
N SER A 107 -28.04 18.06 -28.49
CA SER A 107 -27.84 16.82 -29.25
C SER A 107 -27.00 17.00 -30.51
N SER A 108 -26.97 18.22 -31.09
CA SER A 108 -26.08 18.62 -32.18
C SER A 108 -24.60 18.25 -31.96
N CYS A 109 -24.13 18.31 -30.71
CA CYS A 109 -22.75 17.94 -30.33
C CYS A 109 -22.68 16.78 -29.30
N HIS A 110 -23.78 16.47 -28.61
CA HIS A 110 -23.84 15.51 -27.51
C HIS A 110 -24.93 14.44 -27.69
N GLN A 111 -25.24 14.07 -28.93
CA GLN A 111 -26.27 13.08 -29.30
C GLN A 111 -26.30 11.85 -28.38
N GLU A 112 -25.17 11.13 -28.24
CA GLU A 112 -25.09 9.93 -27.39
C GLU A 112 -25.43 10.19 -25.92
N ILE A 113 -25.01 11.35 -25.38
CA ILE A 113 -25.28 11.74 -23.99
C ILE A 113 -26.77 12.08 -23.81
N VAL A 114 -27.36 12.78 -24.79
CA VAL A 114 -28.79 13.12 -24.77
C VAL A 114 -29.64 11.85 -24.86
N ASP A 115 -29.26 10.87 -25.68
CA ASP A 115 -29.96 9.59 -25.78
C ASP A 115 -29.86 8.76 -24.49
N GLN A 116 -28.67 8.65 -23.89
CA GLN A 116 -28.52 8.07 -22.56
C GLN A 116 -29.36 8.78 -21.50
N TYR A 117 -29.45 10.12 -21.56
CA TYR A 117 -30.23 10.90 -20.60
C TYR A 117 -31.74 10.73 -20.78
N ARG A 118 -32.24 10.60 -22.01
CA ARG A 118 -33.66 10.34 -22.34
C ARG A 118 -34.18 9.07 -21.66
N GLU A 119 -33.34 8.05 -21.48
CA GLU A 119 -33.67 6.82 -20.75
C GLU A 119 -33.69 6.98 -19.20
N SER A 120 -33.07 8.03 -18.66
CA SER A 120 -32.96 8.22 -17.20
C SER A 120 -34.32 8.47 -16.54
N LYS A 121 -34.44 8.16 -15.23
CA LYS A 121 -35.61 8.59 -14.45
C LYS A 121 -35.70 10.10 -14.29
N HIS A 122 -34.58 10.82 -14.39
CA HIS A 122 -34.56 12.28 -14.37
C HIS A 122 -35.27 12.88 -15.59
N ALA A 123 -35.09 12.31 -16.78
CA ALA A 123 -35.83 12.70 -17.97
C ALA A 123 -37.28 12.18 -17.95
N ARG A 124 -37.48 10.85 -17.77
CA ARG A 124 -38.80 10.21 -17.91
C ARG A 124 -39.82 10.64 -16.84
N VAL A 125 -39.40 10.77 -15.58
CA VAL A 125 -40.31 11.00 -14.45
C VAL A 125 -40.36 12.48 -14.06
N SER A 126 -39.19 13.09 -13.79
CA SER A 126 -39.11 14.47 -13.29
C SER A 126 -38.92 15.54 -14.37
N LYS A 127 -38.79 15.13 -15.64
CA LYS A 127 -38.60 15.99 -16.83
C LYS A 127 -37.56 17.08 -16.60
N ARG A 128 -36.45 16.71 -15.94
CA ARG A 128 -35.34 17.63 -15.65
C ARG A 128 -34.57 17.93 -16.92
N LEU A 129 -33.97 19.11 -16.96
CA LEU A 129 -33.16 19.60 -18.07
C LEU A 129 -31.68 19.51 -17.70
N CYS A 130 -30.81 19.24 -18.68
CA CYS A 130 -29.37 19.02 -18.49
C CYS A 130 -28.73 20.09 -17.59
N TYR A 131 -29.12 21.34 -17.82
CA TYR A 131 -28.56 22.50 -17.14
C TYR A 131 -28.99 22.68 -15.67
N GLU A 132 -30.02 21.98 -15.19
CA GLU A 132 -30.39 21.96 -13.77
C GLU A 132 -29.29 21.25 -12.92
N CYS A 133 -28.54 20.34 -13.56
CA CYS A 133 -27.37 19.69 -12.97
C CYS A 133 -26.10 20.56 -13.12
N HIS A 134 -25.70 20.86 -14.37
CA HIS A 134 -24.46 21.57 -14.70
C HIS A 134 -24.72 22.79 -15.61
N ASN A 135 -24.25 23.99 -15.23
CA ASN A 135 -24.51 25.21 -16.00
C ASN A 135 -23.64 25.20 -17.30
N PRO A 136 -24.22 25.25 -18.51
CA PRO A 136 -23.47 25.15 -19.76
C PRO A 136 -22.45 26.28 -19.95
N HIS A 137 -22.72 27.49 -19.46
CA HIS A 137 -21.81 28.64 -19.57
C HIS A 137 -20.60 28.55 -18.63
N TYR A 138 -20.65 27.73 -17.58
CA TYR A 138 -19.61 27.71 -16.53
C TYR A 138 -19.20 26.30 -16.12
N THR A 139 -19.49 25.28 -16.93
CA THR A 139 -19.16 23.90 -16.58
C THR A 139 -17.69 23.61 -16.84
N GLN A 140 -17.06 22.96 -15.87
CA GLN A 140 -15.69 22.44 -15.97
C GLN A 140 -15.77 20.94 -16.33
N SER A 141 -14.65 20.33 -16.72
CA SER A 141 -14.63 18.89 -16.96
C SER A 141 -15.02 18.12 -15.69
N PHE A 142 -15.90 17.13 -15.83
CA PHE A 142 -16.37 16.34 -14.67
C PHE A 142 -15.22 15.66 -13.91
N ARG A 143 -14.12 15.34 -14.62
CA ARG A 143 -12.90 14.76 -14.01
C ARG A 143 -12.12 15.74 -13.12
N GLU A 144 -12.26 17.05 -13.35
CA GLU A 144 -11.54 18.12 -12.62
C GLU A 144 -12.31 18.61 -11.38
N LEU A 145 -13.64 18.42 -11.36
CA LEU A 145 -14.45 18.69 -10.19
C LEU A 145 -14.03 17.76 -9.04
N SER A 146 -13.85 18.31 -7.84
CA SER A 146 -13.59 17.49 -6.64
C SER A 146 -14.82 16.64 -6.28
N LEU A 147 -14.60 15.50 -5.61
CA LEU A 147 -15.67 14.61 -5.14
C LEU A 147 -16.80 15.38 -4.43
N LYS A 148 -16.45 16.34 -3.56
CA LYS A 148 -17.41 17.23 -2.87
C LYS A 148 -18.23 18.09 -3.85
N LYS A 149 -17.62 18.68 -4.89
CA LYS A 149 -18.33 19.45 -5.93
C LYS A 149 -19.31 18.55 -6.71
N ARG A 150 -18.90 17.33 -7.06
CA ARG A 150 -19.72 16.37 -7.84
C ARG A 150 -20.93 15.88 -7.05
N ILE A 151 -20.72 15.48 -5.78
CA ILE A 151 -21.81 15.13 -4.86
C ILE A 151 -22.77 16.32 -4.64
N ALA A 152 -22.24 17.55 -4.48
CA ALA A 152 -23.05 18.73 -4.25
C ALA A 152 -24.05 19.05 -5.38
N ILE A 153 -23.80 18.62 -6.62
CA ILE A 153 -24.78 18.73 -7.73
C ILE A 153 -26.05 17.96 -7.39
N CYS A 154 -25.92 16.71 -6.96
CA CYS A 154 -27.03 15.83 -6.61
C CYS A 154 -27.77 16.34 -5.35
N LEU A 155 -27.02 16.78 -4.34
CA LEU A 155 -27.56 17.28 -3.07
C LEU A 155 -28.29 18.64 -3.17
N LYS A 156 -28.28 19.31 -4.34
CA LYS A 156 -29.20 20.44 -4.61
C LYS A 156 -30.67 20.01 -4.39
N CYS A 157 -31.01 18.78 -4.81
CA CYS A 157 -32.36 18.21 -4.69
C CYS A 157 -32.44 17.04 -3.69
N HIS A 158 -31.43 16.16 -3.66
CA HIS A 158 -31.45 14.92 -2.86
C HIS A 158 -30.93 15.11 -1.43
N LYS A 159 -31.54 16.03 -0.66
CA LYS A 159 -31.06 16.39 0.69
C LYS A 159 -31.30 15.31 1.75
N ASP A 160 -32.44 14.62 1.66
CA ASP A 160 -32.95 13.73 2.73
C ASP A 160 -33.07 12.25 2.31
N VAL A 161 -32.30 11.81 1.30
CA VAL A 161 -32.38 10.44 0.76
C VAL A 161 -31.67 9.45 1.69
N LYS A 162 -32.45 8.61 2.37
CA LYS A 162 -31.95 7.56 3.27
C LYS A 162 -31.56 6.29 2.50
N HIS A 163 -30.33 5.82 2.70
CA HIS A 163 -29.79 4.63 2.02
C HIS A 163 -29.72 3.43 2.99
N ASN A 164 -30.82 3.11 3.68
CA ASN A 164 -30.86 2.16 4.81
C ASN A 164 -30.33 0.74 4.52
N TRP A 165 -30.20 0.37 3.24
CA TRP A 165 -29.61 -0.89 2.78
C TRP A 165 -28.07 -0.88 2.78
N LEU A 166 -27.44 0.30 2.69
CA LEU A 166 -26.00 0.47 2.58
C LEU A 166 -25.37 0.51 3.98
N PRO A 167 -24.53 -0.48 4.36
CA PRO A 167 -23.84 -0.46 5.65
C PRO A 167 -22.86 0.71 5.73
N GLN A 168 -22.68 1.32 6.90
CA GLN A 168 -21.73 2.43 7.11
C GLN A 168 -21.84 3.55 6.05
N GLN A 169 -23.05 4.10 5.84
CA GLN A 169 -23.34 5.11 4.81
C GLN A 169 -22.34 6.28 4.78
N GLU A 170 -21.99 6.82 5.96
CA GLU A 170 -21.04 7.93 6.08
C GLU A 170 -19.65 7.59 5.52
N TYR A 171 -19.16 6.37 5.73
CA TYR A 171 -17.90 5.92 5.16
C TYR A 171 -18.02 5.77 3.65
N HIS A 172 -19.10 5.17 3.13
CA HIS A 172 -19.30 5.07 1.69
C HIS A 172 -19.36 6.46 1.02
N PHE A 173 -20.14 7.41 1.52
CA PHE A 173 -20.24 8.76 0.95
C PHE A 173 -18.98 9.63 1.15
N LYS A 174 -18.03 9.21 1.98
CA LYS A 174 -16.71 9.84 2.11
C LYS A 174 -15.78 9.50 0.94
N TYR A 175 -15.96 8.35 0.29
CA TYR A 175 -15.10 7.84 -0.79
C TYR A 175 -15.80 7.66 -2.15
N LEU A 176 -17.13 7.52 -2.14
CA LEU A 176 -17.98 7.27 -3.30
C LEU A 176 -18.88 8.47 -3.62
N GLU A 177 -19.10 8.70 -4.91
CA GLU A 177 -20.13 9.62 -5.41
C GLU A 177 -21.39 8.87 -5.87
N CYS A 178 -22.51 9.58 -5.93
CA CYS A 178 -23.82 9.04 -6.31
C CYS A 178 -23.77 8.27 -7.64
N THR A 179 -23.03 8.75 -8.63
CA THR A 179 -22.85 8.14 -9.96
C THR A 179 -22.12 6.80 -9.95
N VAL A 180 -21.40 6.44 -8.88
CA VAL A 180 -20.82 5.09 -8.75
C VAL A 180 -21.93 4.02 -8.72
N CYS A 181 -23.04 4.32 -8.05
CA CYS A 181 -24.20 3.41 -7.97
C CYS A 181 -25.29 3.78 -8.98
N HIS A 182 -25.68 5.06 -9.06
CA HIS A 182 -26.81 5.52 -9.87
C HIS A 182 -26.52 5.62 -11.38
N ALA A 183 -25.27 5.38 -11.81
CA ALA A 183 -24.89 5.20 -13.22
C ALA A 183 -24.08 3.89 -13.39
N PRO A 184 -24.72 2.70 -13.30
CA PRO A 184 -24.01 1.42 -13.22
C PRO A 184 -23.10 1.16 -14.43
N LYS A 185 -23.56 1.50 -15.64
CA LYS A 185 -22.79 1.30 -16.90
C LYS A 185 -21.68 2.34 -17.14
N ALA A 186 -21.55 3.39 -16.34
CA ALA A 186 -20.45 4.35 -16.47
C ALA A 186 -19.09 3.63 -16.30
N LYS A 187 -18.09 3.91 -17.14
CA LYS A 187 -16.75 3.31 -17.00
C LYS A 187 -16.05 3.94 -15.79
N LYS A 188 -15.55 3.10 -14.88
CA LYS A 188 -14.99 3.50 -13.58
C LYS A 188 -13.53 3.05 -13.47
N ALA A 189 -12.77 3.70 -12.60
CA ALA A 189 -11.40 3.36 -12.27
C ALA A 189 -11.09 3.69 -10.80
N LEU A 190 -10.05 3.06 -10.26
CA LEU A 190 -9.49 3.40 -8.95
C LEU A 190 -8.27 4.30 -9.17
N GLU A 191 -8.28 5.47 -8.54
CA GLU A 191 -7.23 6.47 -8.66
C GLU A 191 -6.52 6.64 -7.31
N PHE A 192 -5.19 6.49 -7.34
CA PHE A 192 -4.33 6.66 -6.19
C PHE A 192 -3.54 7.97 -6.26
N PHE A 193 -3.36 8.60 -5.11
CA PHE A 193 -2.50 9.76 -4.91
C PHE A 193 -1.43 9.44 -3.88
N ILE A 194 -0.18 9.85 -4.15
CA ILE A 194 0.91 9.72 -3.18
C ILE A 194 0.65 10.71 -2.04
N SER A 195 0.51 10.21 -0.82
CA SER A 195 0.13 11.01 0.35
C SER A 195 0.97 10.66 1.58
N VAL A 196 0.90 11.52 2.59
CA VAL A 196 1.51 11.28 3.90
C VAL A 196 0.53 11.45 5.04
N ASP A 197 0.63 10.55 6.01
CA ASP A 197 -0.06 10.56 7.30
C ASP A 197 0.88 11.14 8.38
N ARG A 198 0.41 12.16 9.10
CA ARG A 198 1.12 12.81 10.23
C ARG A 198 0.47 12.51 11.59
N GLY A 199 -0.25 11.39 11.73
CA GLY A 199 -0.67 10.86 13.02
C GLY A 199 -1.71 11.72 13.74
N GLY A 200 -2.81 12.03 13.06
CA GLY A 200 -3.95 12.79 13.61
C GLY A 200 -4.50 13.83 12.66
N VAL A 201 -3.64 14.39 11.79
CA VAL A 201 -4.04 15.18 10.63
C VAL A 201 -4.05 14.25 9.42
N GLY A 202 -5.23 14.01 8.83
CA GLY A 202 -5.45 12.96 7.84
C GLY A 202 -4.64 13.08 6.54
N ASN A 203 -4.59 11.98 5.78
CA ASN A 203 -3.74 11.78 4.60
C ASN A 203 -3.69 13.01 3.66
N ARG A 204 -2.56 13.72 3.67
CA ARG A 204 -2.30 14.86 2.78
C ARG A 204 -1.54 14.40 1.55
N VAL A 205 -2.07 14.69 0.37
CA VAL A 205 -1.40 14.42 -0.92
C VAL A 205 -0.11 15.26 -1.01
N LEU A 206 0.98 14.64 -1.48
CA LEU A 206 2.25 15.32 -1.68
C LEU A 206 2.21 16.16 -2.96
N THR A 207 2.85 17.32 -2.92
CA THR A 207 2.99 18.23 -4.06
C THR A 207 4.18 17.85 -4.95
N TYR A 208 4.20 18.36 -6.19
CA TYR A 208 5.37 18.26 -7.08
C TYR A 208 6.65 18.72 -6.40
N LYS A 209 6.62 19.87 -5.70
CA LYS A 209 7.80 20.44 -5.01
C LYS A 209 8.35 19.48 -3.96
N GLU A 210 7.49 18.85 -3.16
CA GLU A 210 7.90 17.89 -2.13
C GLU A 210 8.47 16.61 -2.74
N LEU A 211 7.78 16.01 -3.72
CA LEU A 211 8.26 14.79 -4.38
C LEU A 211 9.58 15.03 -5.14
N SER A 212 9.69 16.16 -5.84
CA SER A 212 10.91 16.56 -6.54
C SER A 212 12.11 16.71 -5.59
N GLN A 213 11.91 17.27 -4.39
CA GLN A 213 12.94 17.36 -3.35
C GLN A 213 13.32 15.99 -2.77
N ILE A 214 12.36 15.11 -2.49
CA ILE A 214 12.60 13.76 -1.94
C ILE A 214 13.35 12.88 -2.93
N LEU A 215 12.94 12.92 -4.20
CA LEU A 215 13.48 12.10 -5.27
C LEU A 215 14.71 12.73 -5.95
N LYS A 216 15.00 14.00 -5.66
CA LYS A 216 16.09 14.82 -6.24
C LYS A 216 16.04 14.89 -7.77
N THR A 217 14.84 15.03 -8.34
CA THR A 217 14.60 15.05 -9.79
C THR A 217 13.40 15.91 -10.13
N SER A 218 13.38 16.52 -11.32
CA SER A 218 12.18 17.13 -11.91
C SER A 218 11.26 16.10 -12.56
N LYS A 219 11.81 14.96 -12.99
CA LYS A 219 11.09 13.85 -13.60
C LYS A 219 10.66 12.86 -12.51
N ILE A 220 9.49 13.06 -11.95
CA ILE A 220 8.98 12.23 -10.84
C ILE A 220 8.54 10.85 -11.35
N GLU A 221 7.83 10.78 -12.48
CA GLU A 221 7.37 9.52 -13.09
C GLU A 221 8.52 8.54 -13.34
N GLU A 222 9.55 8.94 -14.11
CA GLU A 222 10.75 8.12 -14.42
C GLU A 222 11.59 7.72 -13.18
N ASN A 223 11.24 8.17 -11.97
CA ASN A 223 11.91 7.79 -10.72
C ASN A 223 11.04 6.92 -9.80
N ILE A 224 9.75 6.80 -10.14
CA ILE A 224 8.78 5.87 -9.55
C ILE A 224 8.68 4.65 -10.46
N ASP A 225 8.39 4.85 -11.75
CA ASP A 225 8.56 3.85 -12.81
C ASP A 225 10.06 3.70 -13.10
N THR A 226 10.67 2.70 -12.48
CA THR A 226 12.11 2.44 -12.53
C THR A 226 12.51 1.48 -13.64
N ASN A 227 11.59 0.61 -14.08
CA ASN A 227 11.81 -0.33 -15.18
C ASN A 227 11.39 0.24 -16.55
N ARG A 228 10.62 1.34 -16.55
CA ARG A 228 10.07 2.07 -17.71
C ARG A 228 9.04 1.29 -18.52
N ASP A 229 8.29 0.39 -17.87
CA ASP A 229 7.20 -0.38 -18.48
C ASP A 229 5.84 0.36 -18.50
N ARG A 230 5.76 1.55 -17.86
CA ARG A 230 4.56 2.38 -17.70
C ARG A 230 3.45 1.75 -16.84
N ILE A 231 3.78 0.77 -16.01
CA ILE A 231 2.88 0.07 -15.08
C ILE A 231 3.54 0.05 -13.70
N ILE A 232 3.14 0.96 -12.81
CA ILE A 232 3.72 1.04 -11.46
C ILE A 232 3.47 -0.25 -10.68
N GLN A 233 4.55 -0.93 -10.28
CA GLN A 233 4.51 -2.19 -9.54
C GLN A 233 4.64 -1.99 -8.02
N ILE A 234 4.27 -3.02 -7.24
CA ILE A 234 4.32 -2.99 -5.77
C ILE A 234 5.72 -2.69 -5.20
N GLU A 235 6.79 -3.24 -5.79
CA GLU A 235 8.17 -3.04 -5.32
C GLU A 235 8.68 -1.61 -5.59
N GLU A 236 8.16 -0.96 -6.63
CA GLU A 236 8.45 0.43 -6.96
C GLU A 236 7.77 1.38 -5.97
N VAL A 237 6.50 1.11 -5.63
CA VAL A 237 5.79 1.84 -4.57
C VAL A 237 6.47 1.67 -3.21
N LYS A 238 6.92 0.46 -2.85
CA LYS A 238 7.74 0.23 -1.65
C LYS A 238 9.05 1.03 -1.68
N THR A 239 9.71 1.09 -2.83
CA THR A 239 10.96 1.85 -3.02
C THR A 239 10.74 3.35 -2.86
N LEU A 240 9.69 3.90 -3.48
CA LEU A 240 9.23 5.27 -3.28
C LEU A 240 8.90 5.54 -1.81
N PHE A 241 8.17 4.65 -1.15
CA PHE A 241 7.79 4.79 0.26
C PHE A 241 9.03 4.82 1.16
N SER A 242 10.03 3.97 0.91
CA SER A 242 11.32 4.01 1.62
C SER A 242 12.04 5.37 1.45
N LYS A 243 12.00 5.98 0.26
CA LYS A 243 12.54 7.34 0.03
C LYS A 243 11.77 8.40 0.83
N ILE A 244 10.43 8.32 0.87
CA ILE A 244 9.57 9.25 1.62
C ILE A 244 9.76 9.10 3.15
N GLU A 245 9.86 7.88 3.68
CA GLU A 245 10.10 7.66 5.12
C GLU A 245 11.45 8.24 5.57
N LYS A 246 12.49 8.09 4.74
CA LYS A 246 13.83 8.65 4.98
C LYS A 246 13.84 10.18 5.05
N SER A 247 12.94 10.87 4.33
CA SER A 247 12.81 12.33 4.40
C SER A 247 12.08 12.83 5.66
N LYS A 248 11.53 11.94 6.48
CA LYS A 248 10.87 12.21 7.77
C LYS A 248 9.64 13.12 7.70
N ILE A 249 9.10 13.41 6.51
CA ILE A 249 7.96 14.32 6.34
C ILE A 249 6.61 13.73 6.79
N GLY A 250 6.53 12.41 7.02
CA GLY A 250 5.32 11.69 7.42
C GLY A 250 5.42 10.21 7.01
N LYS A 251 4.41 9.40 7.36
CA LYS A 251 4.32 8.02 6.86
C LYS A 251 3.68 8.02 5.47
N PRO A 252 4.29 7.44 4.43
CA PRO A 252 3.69 7.38 3.11
C PRO A 252 2.44 6.50 3.10
N ARG A 253 1.45 6.89 2.30
CA ARG A 253 0.19 6.19 2.04
C ARG A 253 -0.21 6.46 0.59
N LEU A 254 -0.84 5.49 -0.05
CA LEU A 254 -1.71 5.80 -1.18
C LEU A 254 -3.04 6.30 -0.62
N LYS A 255 -3.54 7.41 -1.14
CA LYS A 255 -4.90 7.88 -0.91
C LYS A 255 -5.73 7.54 -2.14
N GLU A 256 -6.80 6.80 -1.91
CA GLU A 256 -7.73 6.28 -2.90
C GLU A 256 -8.89 7.23 -3.20
N GLN A 257 -9.36 7.21 -4.45
CA GLN A 257 -10.59 7.82 -4.93
C GLN A 257 -11.14 6.99 -6.11
N ILE A 258 -12.46 6.85 -6.24
CA ILE A 258 -13.03 6.34 -7.49
C ILE A 258 -13.11 7.47 -8.52
N LEU A 259 -12.63 7.20 -9.73
CA LEU A 259 -12.74 8.06 -10.90
C LEU A 259 -13.79 7.51 -11.86
N ILE A 260 -14.68 8.36 -12.36
CA ILE A 260 -15.49 8.05 -13.53
C ILE A 260 -14.70 8.43 -14.78
N LEU A 261 -14.26 7.41 -15.52
CA LEU A 261 -13.56 7.58 -16.79
C LEU A 261 -14.53 8.08 -17.86
N THR A 262 -15.65 7.37 -18.04
CA THR A 262 -16.68 7.69 -19.02
C THR A 262 -18.02 7.78 -18.30
N PRO A 263 -18.59 9.00 -18.13
CA PRO A 263 -19.93 9.17 -17.60
C PRO A 263 -20.97 8.41 -18.42
N TYR A 264 -22.05 7.98 -17.78
CA TYR A 264 -23.21 7.40 -18.45
C TYR A 264 -24.46 8.07 -17.90
N HIS A 265 -25.20 8.78 -18.75
CA HIS A 265 -26.22 9.73 -18.30
C HIS A 265 -27.61 9.12 -18.05
N ASN A 266 -27.74 7.79 -18.14
CA ASN A 266 -28.92 7.08 -17.67
C ASN A 266 -28.86 6.90 -16.14
N PHE A 267 -29.35 7.90 -15.42
CA PHE A 267 -29.48 7.88 -13.96
C PHE A 267 -30.71 7.09 -13.51
N THR A 268 -30.49 6.04 -12.69
CA THR A 268 -31.53 5.13 -12.21
C THR A 268 -31.50 4.93 -10.68
N ASP A 269 -32.65 4.58 -10.11
CA ASP A 269 -32.83 4.07 -8.75
C ASP A 269 -32.98 2.54 -8.72
N GLU A 270 -33.02 1.87 -9.89
CA GLU A 270 -33.04 0.41 -10.09
C GLU A 270 -31.63 -0.17 -9.82
N VAL A 271 -31.13 0.10 -8.61
CA VAL A 271 -29.80 -0.30 -8.13
C VAL A 271 -29.83 -1.66 -7.44
N GLU A 272 -30.82 -2.51 -7.75
CA GLU A 272 -31.10 -3.74 -7.00
C GLU A 272 -29.94 -4.72 -7.03
N HIS A 273 -29.32 -4.90 -8.20
CA HIS A 273 -28.09 -5.69 -8.32
C HIS A 273 -26.95 -5.10 -7.47
N ILE A 274 -26.88 -3.77 -7.32
CA ILE A 274 -25.85 -3.05 -6.56
C ILE A 274 -26.08 -3.16 -5.04
N LYS A 275 -27.26 -3.62 -4.59
CA LYS A 275 -27.51 -3.96 -3.18
C LYS A 275 -26.70 -5.20 -2.73
N ASP A 276 -26.18 -6.00 -3.66
CA ASP A 276 -25.21 -7.06 -3.36
C ASP A 276 -23.81 -6.45 -3.15
N CYS A 277 -23.27 -6.62 -1.94
CA CYS A 277 -21.94 -6.16 -1.58
C CYS A 277 -20.85 -6.67 -2.54
N THR A 278 -21.02 -7.87 -3.14
CA THR A 278 -20.05 -8.46 -4.06
C THR A 278 -19.88 -7.66 -5.36
N MET A 279 -20.83 -6.79 -5.75
CA MET A 279 -20.65 -5.91 -6.92
C MET A 279 -19.51 -4.89 -6.74
N CYS A 280 -19.16 -4.54 -5.51
CA CYS A 280 -18.12 -3.54 -5.19
C CYS A 280 -16.98 -4.11 -4.34
N HIS A 281 -17.24 -5.13 -3.52
CA HIS A 281 -16.28 -5.77 -2.62
C HIS A 281 -15.70 -7.07 -3.21
N THR A 282 -15.35 -7.09 -4.48
CA THR A 282 -14.59 -8.16 -5.14
C THR A 282 -13.48 -7.53 -5.98
N SER A 283 -12.35 -8.22 -6.20
CA SER A 283 -11.31 -7.71 -7.12
C SER A 283 -11.82 -7.59 -8.56
N LYS A 284 -12.94 -8.21 -8.89
CA LYS A 284 -13.63 -8.12 -10.18
C LYS A 284 -14.54 -6.88 -10.33
N ALA A 285 -14.69 -6.04 -9.30
CA ALA A 285 -15.56 -4.86 -9.38
C ALA A 285 -15.09 -3.90 -10.50
N PRO A 286 -15.99 -3.16 -11.18
CA PRO A 286 -15.64 -2.40 -12.39
C PRO A 286 -14.49 -1.39 -12.19
N PHE A 287 -14.42 -0.75 -11.02
CA PHE A 287 -13.39 0.23 -10.71
C PHE A 287 -12.03 -0.37 -10.34
N TYR A 288 -11.92 -1.68 -10.08
CA TYR A 288 -10.62 -2.36 -9.89
C TYR A 288 -10.03 -2.95 -11.19
N GLN A 289 -10.73 -2.81 -12.34
CA GLN A 289 -10.18 -3.27 -13.61
C GLN A 289 -9.24 -2.24 -14.24
N GLU A 290 -9.37 -0.97 -13.85
CA GLU A 290 -8.54 0.14 -14.32
C GLU A 290 -8.04 0.90 -13.10
N ILE A 291 -6.72 0.89 -12.88
CA ILE A 291 -6.09 1.45 -11.69
C ILE A 291 -4.99 2.40 -12.13
N PHE A 292 -4.99 3.61 -11.55
CA PHE A 292 -4.07 4.67 -11.93
C PHE A 292 -3.38 5.32 -10.72
N LEU A 293 -2.15 5.77 -10.91
CA LEU A 293 -1.43 6.64 -9.99
C LEU A 293 -1.41 8.05 -10.59
N LYS A 294 -1.96 9.02 -9.85
CA LYS A 294 -1.85 10.45 -10.15
C LYS A 294 -0.54 10.98 -9.58
N ILE A 295 0.34 11.39 -10.49
CA ILE A 295 1.66 11.94 -10.20
C ILE A 295 1.61 13.45 -10.48
N PRO A 296 1.92 14.33 -9.52
CA PRO A 296 1.94 15.76 -9.76
C PRO A 296 3.20 16.16 -10.53
N GLU A 297 3.03 16.94 -11.59
CA GLU A 297 4.09 17.67 -12.29
C GLU A 297 4.09 19.15 -11.89
N LYS A 298 4.92 19.99 -12.52
CA LYS A 298 5.03 21.43 -12.20
C LYS A 298 3.68 22.15 -12.18
N GLU A 299 2.86 21.90 -13.21
CA GLU A 299 1.61 22.63 -13.50
C GLU A 299 0.42 21.70 -13.82
N LYS A 300 0.67 20.40 -14.02
CA LYS A 300 -0.35 19.41 -14.40
C LYS A 300 -0.21 18.11 -13.59
N TRP A 301 -1.11 17.16 -13.82
CA TRP A 301 -1.04 15.82 -13.24
C TRP A 301 -0.91 14.77 -14.34
N THR A 302 0.12 13.94 -14.26
CA THR A 302 0.29 12.77 -15.14
C THR A 302 -0.31 11.53 -14.48
N THR A 303 -0.76 10.59 -15.32
CA THR A 303 -1.60 9.47 -14.91
C THR A 303 -1.01 8.19 -15.47
N VAL A 304 -0.46 7.34 -14.60
CA VAL A 304 0.24 6.09 -14.99
C VAL A 304 -0.60 4.91 -14.54
N ARG A 305 -0.59 3.79 -15.29
CA ARG A 305 -1.28 2.56 -14.85
C ARG A 305 -0.56 1.96 -13.65
N VAL A 306 -1.30 1.21 -12.83
CA VAL A 306 -0.77 0.55 -11.64
C VAL A 306 -1.16 -0.92 -11.70
N ASP A 307 -0.24 -1.80 -11.29
CA ASP A 307 -0.54 -3.22 -11.22
C ASP A 307 -1.61 -3.55 -10.16
N LYS A 308 -2.48 -4.52 -10.49
CA LYS A 308 -3.63 -4.88 -9.68
C LYS A 308 -3.27 -5.49 -8.32
N SER A 309 -2.08 -6.09 -8.18
CA SER A 309 -1.60 -6.62 -6.90
C SER A 309 -1.44 -5.54 -5.82
N ILE A 310 -1.45 -4.26 -6.18
CA ILE A 310 -1.41 -3.17 -5.21
C ILE A 310 -2.64 -3.19 -4.29
N ILE A 311 -3.84 -3.56 -4.79
CA ILE A 311 -5.08 -3.61 -3.99
C ILE A 311 -4.94 -4.60 -2.82
N ALA A 312 -4.22 -5.71 -3.02
CA ALA A 312 -3.99 -6.73 -1.99
C ALA A 312 -3.09 -6.25 -0.84
N LYS A 313 -2.28 -5.20 -1.06
CA LYS A 313 -1.15 -4.86 -0.18
C LYS A 313 -1.14 -3.40 0.28
N ILE A 314 -1.62 -2.44 -0.51
CA ILE A 314 -1.56 -0.98 -0.27
C ILE A 314 -2.68 -0.25 -1.05
N PRO A 315 -3.72 0.33 -0.41
CA PRO A 315 -4.25 0.10 0.93
C PRO A 315 -5.25 -1.07 0.96
N PRO A 316 -5.57 -1.64 2.13
CA PRO A 316 -6.56 -2.71 2.25
C PRO A 316 -7.98 -2.17 2.05
N ILE A 317 -8.41 -2.07 0.80
CA ILE A 317 -9.83 -1.97 0.49
C ILE A 317 -10.38 -3.40 0.56
N PRO A 318 -11.41 -3.69 1.39
CA PRO A 318 -11.84 -5.06 1.61
C PRO A 318 -12.52 -5.63 0.36
N THR A 319 -11.74 -6.32 -0.47
CA THR A 319 -12.24 -7.24 -1.48
C THR A 319 -12.40 -8.62 -0.83
N LYS A 320 -13.59 -9.21 -0.93
CA LYS A 320 -13.93 -10.55 -0.45
C LYS A 320 -12.93 -11.60 -0.95
N ASP A 321 -12.44 -11.45 -2.18
CA ASP A 321 -11.43 -12.31 -2.82
C ASP A 321 -10.16 -12.47 -1.95
N TYR A 322 -9.44 -11.38 -1.63
CA TYR A 322 -8.23 -11.45 -0.79
C TYR A 322 -8.51 -11.79 0.69
N TYR A 323 -9.75 -11.57 1.17
CA TYR A 323 -10.12 -12.02 2.51
C TYR A 323 -10.08 -13.56 2.61
N TRP A 324 -10.42 -14.28 1.54
CA TRP A 324 -10.33 -15.74 1.50
C TRP A 324 -8.90 -16.29 1.60
N ASP A 325 -7.88 -15.47 1.29
CA ASP A 325 -6.47 -15.85 1.50
C ASP A 325 -6.05 -15.82 2.98
N THR A 326 -6.80 -15.13 3.84
CA THR A 326 -6.49 -15.00 5.29
C THR A 326 -6.77 -16.27 6.07
N VAL A 327 -6.23 -16.39 7.29
CA VAL A 327 -6.54 -17.53 8.18
C VAL A 327 -8.03 -17.67 8.50
N HIS A 328 -8.79 -16.58 8.58
CA HIS A 328 -10.24 -16.64 8.84
C HIS A 328 -10.98 -17.12 7.59
N GLY A 329 -10.68 -16.53 6.44
CA GLY A 329 -11.27 -16.93 5.16
C GLY A 329 -10.99 -18.39 4.80
N ARG A 330 -9.73 -18.86 4.90
CA ARG A 330 -9.39 -20.27 4.64
C ARG A 330 -10.12 -21.27 5.55
N ASN A 331 -10.62 -20.84 6.70
CA ASN A 331 -11.44 -21.64 7.62
C ASN A 331 -12.95 -21.44 7.42
N GLY A 332 -13.38 -20.82 6.31
CA GLY A 332 -14.79 -20.67 5.93
C GLY A 332 -15.55 -19.56 6.66
N ILE A 333 -14.90 -18.77 7.52
CA ILE A 333 -15.56 -17.72 8.29
C ILE A 333 -16.04 -16.60 7.36
N GLU A 334 -17.32 -16.25 7.40
CA GLU A 334 -17.89 -15.15 6.63
C GLU A 334 -17.79 -13.81 7.38
N CYS A 335 -17.83 -12.71 6.61
CA CYS A 335 -17.75 -11.34 7.13
C CYS A 335 -18.82 -11.05 8.20
N ILE A 336 -20.03 -11.60 8.04
CA ILE A 336 -21.17 -11.41 8.97
C ILE A 336 -21.01 -12.16 10.30
N GLU A 337 -20.15 -13.18 10.38
CA GLU A 337 -19.94 -13.94 11.61
C GLU A 337 -19.08 -13.15 12.60
N CYS A 338 -18.01 -12.52 12.08
CA CYS A 338 -17.20 -11.56 12.81
C CYS A 338 -17.96 -10.25 13.04
N HIS A 339 -18.66 -9.72 12.04
CA HIS A 339 -19.45 -8.51 12.15
C HIS A 339 -20.92 -8.82 12.46
N ALA A 340 -21.18 -9.41 13.64
CA ALA A 340 -22.53 -9.87 14.00
C ALA A 340 -23.62 -8.76 14.07
N ASP A 341 -23.22 -7.49 14.11
CA ASP A 341 -24.13 -6.33 13.97
C ASP A 341 -24.64 -6.13 12.53
N LEU A 342 -23.96 -6.74 11.54
CA LEU A 342 -24.55 -7.13 10.25
C LEU A 342 -25.55 -8.28 10.45
N LYS A 343 -26.52 -8.11 11.37
CA LYS A 343 -27.80 -8.80 11.27
C LYS A 343 -28.49 -8.30 10.02
N VAL A 344 -28.09 -8.89 8.90
CA VAL A 344 -28.78 -8.93 7.62
C VAL A 344 -30.16 -9.54 7.89
N LEU A 345 -31.10 -8.69 8.29
CA LEU A 345 -32.51 -9.03 8.23
C LEU A 345 -32.92 -8.85 6.77
N ARG A 346 -33.11 -9.97 6.07
CA ARG A 346 -33.69 -9.97 4.72
C ARG A 346 -35.19 -9.69 4.86
N THR A 347 -35.57 -8.41 4.83
CA THR A 347 -36.95 -7.96 4.94
C THR A 347 -37.49 -7.66 3.55
N GLY A 348 -38.25 -8.58 2.98
CA GLY A 348 -38.65 -8.52 1.57
C GLY A 348 -37.43 -8.67 0.64
N GLU A 349 -37.32 -7.77 -0.35
CA GLU A 349 -36.25 -7.71 -1.35
C GLU A 349 -35.01 -6.91 -0.88
N GLY A 350 -34.94 -6.57 0.41
CA GLY A 350 -33.93 -5.65 0.95
C GLY A 350 -33.17 -6.17 2.17
N PHE A 351 -31.97 -5.61 2.34
CA PHE A 351 -31.14 -5.75 3.53
C PHE A 351 -31.40 -4.55 4.45
N SER A 352 -31.45 -4.78 5.77
CA SER A 352 -31.46 -3.71 6.77
C SER A 352 -30.24 -3.86 7.68
N VAL A 353 -29.43 -2.82 7.81
CA VAL A 353 -28.24 -2.76 8.68
C VAL A 353 -28.28 -1.48 9.49
N LYS A 354 -28.19 -1.56 10.83
CA LYS A 354 -28.32 -0.36 11.69
C LYS A 354 -27.01 0.40 11.88
N THR A 355 -25.92 -0.28 12.21
CA THR A 355 -24.54 0.24 12.17
C THR A 355 -23.57 -0.93 12.31
N LEU A 356 -22.32 -0.76 11.87
CA LEU A 356 -21.28 -1.76 12.14
C LEU A 356 -20.71 -1.53 13.54
N GLY A 357 -20.96 -2.45 14.47
CA GLY A 357 -20.31 -2.46 15.78
C GLY A 357 -18.95 -3.18 15.74
N PRO A 358 -18.28 -3.29 16.89
CA PRO A 358 -16.99 -3.97 16.99
C PRO A 358 -17.11 -5.47 16.63
N PRO A 359 -16.17 -6.04 15.86
CA PRO A 359 -16.19 -7.47 15.55
C PRO A 359 -16.12 -8.35 16.80
N VAL A 360 -16.92 -9.41 16.83
CA VAL A 360 -17.15 -10.28 17.99
C VAL A 360 -16.15 -11.43 18.09
N CYS A 361 -14.87 -11.10 18.26
CA CYS A 361 -13.77 -12.07 18.34
C CYS A 361 -13.98 -13.15 19.42
N GLU A 362 -14.60 -12.80 20.55
CA GLU A 362 -14.70 -13.70 21.72
C GLU A 362 -15.65 -14.88 21.53
N LYS A 363 -16.49 -14.90 20.46
CA LYS A 363 -17.29 -16.07 20.09
C LYS A 363 -16.46 -17.32 19.77
N CYS A 364 -15.27 -17.14 19.20
CA CYS A 364 -14.37 -18.24 18.79
C CYS A 364 -13.03 -18.20 19.53
N HIS A 365 -12.70 -17.07 20.16
CA HIS A 365 -11.43 -16.84 20.85
C HIS A 365 -11.61 -16.52 22.34
N GLU A 366 -12.54 -17.21 23.00
CA GLU A 366 -12.88 -17.00 24.41
C GLU A 366 -11.66 -17.08 25.34
N GLU A 367 -10.89 -18.18 25.27
CA GLU A 367 -9.68 -18.38 26.09
C GLU A 367 -8.64 -17.25 25.89
N ILE A 368 -8.41 -16.88 24.64
CA ILE A 368 -7.48 -15.81 24.25
C ILE A 368 -7.96 -14.46 24.81
N MET A 369 -9.26 -14.21 24.78
CA MET A 369 -9.86 -12.99 25.31
C MET A 369 -9.84 -12.97 26.84
N ALA A 370 -10.06 -14.10 27.52
CA ALA A 370 -9.89 -14.24 28.95
C ALA A 370 -8.43 -13.98 29.37
N GLU A 371 -7.45 -14.48 28.61
CA GLU A 371 -6.03 -14.18 28.83
C GLU A 371 -5.73 -12.69 28.58
N TYR A 372 -6.18 -12.13 27.45
CA TYR A 372 -5.91 -10.75 27.06
C TYR A 372 -6.51 -9.72 28.03
N LYS A 373 -7.69 -10.02 28.61
CA LYS A 373 -8.35 -9.20 29.64
C LYS A 373 -7.44 -8.95 30.87
N ASN A 374 -6.47 -9.84 31.14
CA ASN A 374 -5.49 -9.68 32.22
C ASN A 374 -4.27 -8.80 31.84
N SER A 375 -4.03 -8.57 30.55
CA SER A 375 -2.90 -7.77 30.07
C SER A 375 -2.96 -6.31 30.53
N LEU A 376 -1.82 -5.61 30.54
CA LEU A 376 -1.85 -4.16 30.79
C LEU A 376 -2.51 -3.41 29.61
N HIS A 377 -2.37 -3.92 28.38
CA HIS A 377 -2.95 -3.29 27.18
C HIS A 377 -4.47 -3.18 27.26
N TYR A 378 -5.15 -4.25 27.69
CA TYR A 378 -6.60 -4.22 27.94
C TYR A 378 -6.96 -3.21 29.02
N ARG A 379 -6.34 -3.31 30.21
CA ARG A 379 -6.66 -2.48 31.38
C ARG A 379 -6.44 -0.98 31.16
N VAL A 380 -5.37 -0.59 30.45
CA VAL A 380 -4.99 0.82 30.29
C VAL A 380 -5.60 1.46 29.04
N SER A 381 -5.75 0.72 27.94
CA SER A 381 -6.13 1.31 26.65
C SER A 381 -7.47 0.83 26.11
N LYS A 382 -8.13 -0.15 26.75
CA LYS A 382 -9.33 -0.85 26.25
C LYS A 382 -9.22 -1.27 24.79
N LYS A 383 -7.99 -1.44 24.29
CA LYS A 383 -7.75 -1.83 22.90
C LYS A 383 -8.27 -3.24 22.67
N ILE A 384 -8.82 -3.41 21.49
CA ILE A 384 -9.42 -4.63 20.97
C ILE A 384 -8.46 -5.27 19.97
N CYS A 385 -8.66 -6.56 19.67
CA CYS A 385 -7.68 -7.44 18.99
C CYS A 385 -7.09 -6.82 17.71
N PHE A 386 -7.93 -6.13 16.94
CA PHE A 386 -7.56 -5.49 15.67
C PHE A 386 -6.70 -4.22 15.80
N GLY A 387 -6.36 -3.79 17.03
CA GLY A 387 -5.32 -2.80 17.27
C GLY A 387 -3.89 -3.34 17.03
N CYS A 388 -3.74 -4.67 17.03
CA CYS A 388 -2.48 -5.37 16.79
C CYS A 388 -2.55 -6.20 15.51
N HIS A 389 -3.57 -7.06 15.41
CA HIS A 389 -3.88 -7.88 14.24
C HIS A 389 -4.71 -7.08 13.23
N ASP A 390 -4.81 -7.54 11.99
CA ASP A 390 -5.81 -7.06 11.03
C ASP A 390 -6.57 -8.29 10.53
N PRO A 391 -7.87 -8.46 10.85
CA PRO A 391 -8.61 -9.65 10.45
C PRO A 391 -8.79 -9.76 8.93
N HIS A 392 -8.59 -8.68 8.17
CA HIS A 392 -8.68 -8.68 6.71
C HIS A 392 -7.35 -9.00 6.02
N SER A 393 -6.24 -9.11 6.76
CA SER A 393 -4.92 -9.46 6.24
C SER A 393 -4.13 -10.42 7.15
N SER A 394 -4.83 -11.13 8.04
CA SER A 394 -4.22 -12.01 9.04
C SER A 394 -3.66 -13.30 8.44
N ILE A 395 -2.35 -13.49 8.57
CA ILE A 395 -1.63 -14.75 8.32
C ILE A 395 -1.24 -15.43 9.65
N PRO A 396 -0.91 -16.73 9.67
CA PRO A 396 -0.46 -17.43 10.87
C PRO A 396 0.76 -16.75 11.51
N PHE A 397 0.80 -16.70 12.84
CA PHE A 397 1.91 -16.03 13.57
C PHE A 397 3.28 -16.66 13.28
N SER A 398 3.33 -17.98 13.01
CA SER A 398 4.52 -18.71 12.57
C SER A 398 5.15 -18.11 11.32
N GLN A 399 4.35 -17.67 10.34
CA GLN A 399 4.82 -17.11 9.07
C GLN A 399 5.46 -15.72 9.20
N LEU A 400 5.29 -15.03 10.34
CA LEU A 400 5.89 -13.72 10.58
C LEU A 400 7.31 -13.86 11.12
N SER A 401 8.27 -13.20 10.46
CA SER A 401 9.64 -13.03 10.97
C SER A 401 9.68 -12.21 12.27
N ALA A 402 10.79 -12.29 13.02
CA ALA A 402 10.99 -11.48 14.22
C ALA A 402 10.87 -9.97 13.94
N GLU A 403 11.34 -9.50 12.78
CA GLU A 403 11.20 -8.09 12.36
C GLU A 403 9.73 -7.70 12.11
N GLU A 404 8.94 -8.55 11.47
CA GLU A 404 7.51 -8.30 11.22
C GLU A 404 6.70 -8.33 12.51
N ARG A 405 6.99 -9.27 13.42
CA ARG A 405 6.42 -9.29 14.78
C ARG A 405 6.75 -7.99 15.54
N GLN A 406 7.98 -7.48 15.44
CA GLN A 406 8.36 -6.18 16.01
C GLN A 406 7.67 -4.99 15.34
N LYS A 407 7.43 -5.03 14.02
CA LYS A 407 6.69 -3.98 13.29
C LYS A 407 5.28 -3.78 13.84
N ILE A 408 4.61 -4.84 14.30
CA ILE A 408 3.30 -4.74 14.98
C ILE A 408 3.40 -3.86 16.22
N CYS A 409 4.30 -4.18 17.16
CA CYS A 409 4.46 -3.44 18.41
C CYS A 409 4.90 -1.98 18.17
N THR A 410 5.85 -1.79 17.25
CA THR A 410 6.40 -0.47 16.92
C THR A 410 5.45 0.41 16.10
N LYS A 411 4.26 -0.06 15.69
CA LYS A 411 3.16 0.82 15.24
C LYS A 411 2.90 1.93 16.27
N CYS A 412 2.81 1.56 17.56
CA CYS A 412 2.61 2.46 18.69
C CYS A 412 3.88 2.72 19.51
N HIS A 413 4.70 1.70 19.78
CA HIS A 413 5.89 1.83 20.62
C HIS A 413 7.06 2.42 19.82
N LYS A 414 7.16 3.76 19.79
CA LYS A 414 8.28 4.47 19.17
C LYS A 414 9.48 4.59 20.11
N ASN A 415 10.66 4.72 19.50
CA ASN A 415 11.98 4.86 20.13
C ASN A 415 12.33 3.69 21.06
N ILE A 416 12.11 2.45 20.59
CA ILE A 416 12.34 1.24 21.41
C ILE A 416 13.80 1.10 21.87
N GLU A 417 14.80 1.37 21.03
CA GLU A 417 16.21 1.19 21.40
C GLU A 417 16.60 1.96 22.67
N ARG A 418 16.30 3.26 22.72
CA ARG A 418 16.57 4.11 23.90
C ARG A 418 15.76 3.67 25.13
N LYS A 419 14.56 3.11 24.94
CA LYS A 419 13.77 2.55 26.06
C LYS A 419 14.32 1.21 26.58
N HIS A 420 15.29 0.62 25.88
CA HIS A 420 15.98 -0.62 26.24
C HIS A 420 17.50 -0.41 26.37
N ASP A 421 17.94 0.78 26.82
CA ASP A 421 19.35 1.04 27.15
C ASP A 421 19.88 0.10 28.26
N TRP A 422 18.99 -0.52 29.05
CA TRP A 422 19.33 -1.54 30.05
C TRP A 422 19.80 -2.88 29.44
N LEU A 423 19.54 -3.14 28.15
CA LEU A 423 19.84 -4.41 27.49
C LEU A 423 21.21 -4.34 26.77
N PRO A 424 22.24 -5.08 27.22
CA PRO A 424 23.53 -5.14 26.54
C PRO A 424 23.36 -5.65 25.11
N GLN A 425 24.12 -5.09 24.16
CA GLN A 425 24.04 -5.47 22.75
C GLN A 425 22.60 -5.53 22.18
N ARG A 426 21.72 -4.60 22.60
CA ARG A 426 20.30 -4.55 22.20
C ARG A 426 20.04 -4.69 20.69
N ARG A 427 20.97 -4.25 19.83
CA ARG A 427 20.84 -4.38 18.36
C ARG A 427 20.89 -5.84 17.90
N ILE A 428 21.70 -6.69 18.53
CA ILE A 428 21.75 -8.12 18.25
C ILE A 428 20.47 -8.78 18.77
N HIS A 429 20.02 -8.43 19.98
CA HIS A 429 18.75 -8.91 20.52
C HIS A 429 17.56 -8.57 19.61
N PHE A 430 17.43 -7.33 19.13
CA PHE A 430 16.37 -6.96 18.18
C PHE A 430 16.57 -7.50 16.76
N LYS A 431 17.75 -8.03 16.40
CA LYS A 431 17.95 -8.75 15.13
C LYS A 431 17.30 -10.15 15.18
N PHE A 432 17.33 -10.81 16.34
CA PHE A 432 16.96 -12.23 16.47
C PHE A 432 15.75 -12.53 17.36
N LEU A 433 15.26 -11.58 18.17
CA LEU A 433 14.16 -11.78 19.13
C LEU A 433 13.03 -10.77 18.89
N GLU A 434 11.78 -11.24 18.86
CA GLU A 434 10.61 -10.35 18.93
C GLU A 434 10.28 -9.87 20.35
N CYS A 435 9.50 -8.78 20.46
CA CYS A 435 9.19 -8.14 21.74
C CYS A 435 8.51 -9.09 22.75
N THR A 436 7.68 -10.01 22.28
CA THR A 436 6.92 -10.96 23.13
C THR A 436 7.81 -11.98 23.83
N MET A 437 9.05 -12.22 23.35
CA MET A 437 10.04 -13.07 24.01
C MET A 437 10.27 -12.67 25.49
N CYS A 438 10.26 -11.35 25.76
CA CYS A 438 10.41 -10.79 27.11
C CYS A 438 9.12 -10.20 27.68
N HIS A 439 8.24 -9.65 26.83
CA HIS A 439 7.00 -8.97 27.27
C HIS A 439 5.78 -9.89 27.43
N SER A 440 5.90 -11.16 27.05
CA SER A 440 4.86 -12.18 27.24
C SER A 440 5.45 -13.38 27.99
N PRO A 441 5.64 -13.29 29.32
CA PRO A 441 6.44 -14.27 30.07
C PRO A 441 5.86 -15.70 30.07
N LYS A 442 4.54 -15.85 29.87
CA LYS A 442 3.84 -17.15 29.74
C LYS A 442 3.82 -17.73 28.32
N ALA A 443 4.40 -17.04 27.34
CA ALA A 443 4.45 -17.55 25.97
C ALA A 443 5.46 -18.70 25.87
N LYS A 444 5.08 -19.80 25.21
CA LYS A 444 6.01 -20.92 24.95
C LYS A 444 7.02 -20.47 23.90
N LYS A 445 8.30 -20.64 24.20
CA LYS A 445 9.43 -20.22 23.34
C LYS A 445 10.18 -21.45 22.85
N GLY A 446 10.87 -21.31 21.72
CA GLY A 446 11.70 -22.37 21.17
C GLY A 446 12.72 -21.87 20.17
N ILE A 447 13.61 -22.77 19.77
CA ILE A 447 14.54 -22.55 18.68
C ILE A 447 13.89 -23.09 17.41
N VAL A 448 13.86 -22.25 16.37
CA VAL A 448 13.22 -22.54 15.10
C VAL A 448 14.27 -22.55 14.01
N PHE A 449 14.49 -23.73 13.44
CA PHE A 449 15.34 -23.95 12.28
C PHE A 449 14.53 -23.76 11.00
N TYR A 450 15.16 -23.25 9.95
CA TYR A 450 14.55 -23.14 8.62
C TYR A 450 15.62 -23.26 7.53
N LEU A 451 15.26 -23.82 6.38
CA LEU A 451 16.18 -23.96 5.25
C LEU A 451 16.42 -22.61 4.56
N ARG A 452 17.67 -22.30 4.25
CA ARG A 452 18.06 -21.08 3.53
C ARG A 452 19.13 -21.36 2.48
N ALA A 453 19.10 -20.61 1.39
CA ALA A 453 20.19 -20.51 0.42
C ALA A 453 20.99 -19.24 0.64
N ILE A 454 22.28 -19.30 0.29
CA ILE A 454 23.27 -18.22 0.39
C ILE A 454 23.96 -18.10 -0.97
N ASP A 455 24.03 -16.90 -1.55
CA ASP A 455 24.76 -16.64 -2.82
C ASP A 455 26.25 -16.34 -2.64
N LYS A 456 26.97 -16.30 -3.77
CA LYS A 456 28.41 -15.97 -3.87
C LYS A 456 28.78 -14.57 -3.35
N LYS A 457 27.79 -13.72 -3.03
CA LYS A 457 27.96 -12.38 -2.45
C LYS A 457 27.54 -12.34 -0.97
N GLY A 458 27.18 -13.49 -0.38
CA GLY A 458 26.72 -13.61 1.00
C GLY A 458 25.27 -13.15 1.22
N LYS A 459 24.47 -12.97 0.17
CA LYS A 459 23.03 -12.69 0.30
C LYS A 459 22.31 -13.98 0.66
N GLU A 460 21.51 -13.94 1.72
CA GLU A 460 20.74 -15.08 2.20
C GLU A 460 19.24 -14.93 1.87
N TRP A 461 18.54 -16.03 1.60
CA TRP A 461 17.09 -16.08 1.58
C TRP A 461 16.57 -17.44 2.07
N ARG A 462 15.37 -17.43 2.66
CA ARG A 462 14.65 -18.63 3.07
C ARG A 462 14.15 -19.38 1.85
N LEU A 463 14.24 -20.71 1.85
CA LEU A 463 13.71 -21.55 0.78
C LEU A 463 12.19 -21.73 0.90
N THR A 464 11.51 -21.70 -0.25
CA THR A 464 10.09 -22.02 -0.43
C THR A 464 9.89 -23.50 -0.74
N TYR A 465 8.64 -23.98 -0.73
CA TYR A 465 8.32 -25.34 -1.17
C TYR A 465 8.75 -25.55 -2.64
N GLU A 466 8.47 -24.54 -3.47
CA GLU A 466 8.79 -24.54 -4.89
C GLU A 466 10.30 -24.59 -5.15
N ASP A 467 11.13 -23.91 -4.34
CA ASP A 467 12.59 -24.02 -4.41
C ASP A 467 13.05 -25.45 -4.10
N ILE A 468 12.52 -26.04 -3.02
CA ILE A 468 12.93 -27.36 -2.52
C ILE A 468 12.56 -28.47 -3.52
N ILE A 469 11.33 -28.48 -4.03
CA ILE A 469 10.90 -29.45 -5.05
C ILE A 469 11.71 -29.28 -6.35
N ASP A 470 12.02 -28.05 -6.76
CA ASP A 470 12.86 -27.80 -7.93
C ASP A 470 14.34 -28.16 -7.72
N PHE A 471 14.80 -28.40 -6.48
CA PHE A 471 16.07 -29.09 -6.20
C PHE A 471 15.95 -30.61 -6.29
N LEU A 472 14.88 -31.21 -5.73
CA LEU A 472 14.72 -32.66 -5.61
C LEU A 472 14.34 -33.35 -6.94
N VAL A 473 13.44 -32.76 -7.74
CA VAL A 473 12.96 -33.33 -9.03
C VAL A 473 13.14 -32.41 -10.24
N GLY A 474 13.51 -31.15 -10.04
CA GLY A 474 13.67 -30.18 -11.12
C GLY A 474 12.34 -29.87 -11.82
N LYS A 475 12.34 -29.90 -13.16
CA LYS A 475 11.18 -29.46 -13.98
C LYS A 475 9.94 -30.35 -13.88
N ASP A 476 10.06 -31.59 -13.41
CA ASP A 476 8.94 -32.54 -13.32
C ASP A 476 8.21 -32.44 -11.96
N LYS A 477 7.55 -31.29 -11.75
CA LYS A 477 6.95 -30.90 -10.47
C LYS A 477 5.76 -31.74 -10.02
N ASN A 478 5.21 -32.59 -10.89
CA ASN A 478 4.02 -33.40 -10.60
C ASN A 478 4.35 -34.74 -9.91
N LYS A 479 5.62 -35.01 -9.58
CA LYS A 479 6.08 -36.28 -8.99
C LYS A 479 6.23 -36.31 -7.48
N LEU A 480 6.00 -35.19 -6.77
CA LEU A 480 6.14 -35.13 -5.31
C LEU A 480 4.95 -34.41 -4.66
N SER A 481 4.37 -35.07 -3.66
CA SER A 481 3.44 -34.50 -2.69
C SER A 481 4.19 -33.89 -1.50
N ASN A 482 3.47 -33.16 -0.65
CA ASN A 482 4.03 -32.64 0.61
C ASN A 482 4.47 -33.77 1.56
N GLN A 483 3.79 -34.93 1.50
CA GLN A 483 4.11 -36.09 2.32
C GLN A 483 5.45 -36.70 1.90
N ASP A 484 5.73 -36.76 0.59
CA ASP A 484 7.03 -37.21 0.08
C ASP A 484 8.18 -36.27 0.51
N LEU A 485 7.94 -34.95 0.60
CA LEU A 485 8.93 -34.01 1.13
C LEU A 485 9.25 -34.29 2.60
N ILE A 486 8.24 -34.55 3.43
CA ILE A 486 8.45 -34.93 4.83
C ILE A 486 9.29 -36.21 4.90
N SER A 487 8.95 -37.24 4.13
CA SER A 487 9.69 -38.51 4.05
C SER A 487 11.14 -38.40 3.51
N PHE A 488 11.53 -37.28 2.90
CA PHE A 488 12.95 -37.02 2.56
C PHE A 488 13.75 -36.43 3.74
N ILE A 489 13.08 -35.77 4.68
CA ILE A 489 13.67 -35.07 5.83
C ILE A 489 13.64 -35.99 7.04
N ASP A 490 12.47 -36.54 7.35
CA ASP A 490 12.19 -37.58 8.34
C ASP A 490 12.27 -38.93 7.61
N LYS A 491 13.32 -39.71 7.85
CA LYS A 491 13.58 -40.96 7.13
C LYS A 491 13.09 -42.20 7.85
N ASN A 492 12.86 -42.10 9.16
CA ASN A 492 12.34 -43.19 9.98
C ASN A 492 10.81 -43.11 10.19
N ASP A 493 10.19 -41.99 9.79
CA ASP A 493 8.76 -41.67 9.88
C ASP A 493 8.26 -41.68 11.34
N ASP A 494 9.11 -41.22 12.28
CA ASP A 494 8.78 -41.15 13.71
C ASP A 494 8.24 -39.77 14.16
N GLY A 495 8.30 -38.75 13.29
CA GLY A 495 7.85 -37.38 13.55
C GLY A 495 8.84 -36.53 14.35
N PHE A 496 10.09 -36.97 14.50
CA PHE A 496 11.11 -36.35 15.34
C PHE A 496 12.51 -36.42 14.70
N LEU A 497 12.98 -35.27 14.19
CA LEU A 497 14.19 -35.24 13.39
C LEU A 497 15.49 -35.38 14.20
N GLU A 498 16.27 -36.41 13.91
CA GLU A 498 17.65 -36.54 14.38
C GLU A 498 18.59 -35.58 13.63
N ASP A 499 19.73 -35.25 14.26
CA ASP A 499 20.75 -34.39 13.63
C ASP A 499 21.32 -35.00 12.33
N ARG A 500 21.44 -36.33 12.29
CA ARG A 500 21.90 -37.10 11.13
C ARG A 500 21.01 -36.94 9.92
N GLU A 501 19.70 -36.93 10.11
CA GLU A 501 18.71 -36.84 9.04
C GLU A 501 18.70 -35.45 8.42
N ILE A 502 18.66 -34.42 9.28
CA ILE A 502 18.78 -33.02 8.88
C ILE A 502 20.09 -32.79 8.12
N ILE A 503 21.22 -33.29 8.61
CA ILE A 503 22.52 -33.17 7.94
C ILE A 503 22.53 -33.96 6.62
N PHE A 504 21.89 -35.13 6.55
CA PHE A 504 21.74 -35.88 5.30
C PHE A 504 20.92 -35.09 4.27
N PHE A 505 19.79 -34.51 4.68
CA PHE A 505 18.91 -33.74 3.79
C PHE A 505 19.61 -32.47 3.28
N ILE A 506 20.33 -31.74 4.14
CA ILE A 506 21.13 -30.58 3.71
C ILE A 506 22.24 -31.01 2.74
N LYS A 507 22.91 -32.14 2.98
CA LYS A 507 23.91 -32.69 2.04
C LYS A 507 23.27 -33.07 0.71
N LEU A 508 22.08 -33.68 0.71
CA LEU A 508 21.32 -34.03 -0.49
C LEU A 508 21.00 -32.76 -1.30
N LEU A 509 20.45 -31.72 -0.69
CA LEU A 509 20.16 -30.44 -1.36
C LEU A 509 21.43 -29.79 -1.94
N ASN A 510 22.55 -29.84 -1.23
CA ASN A 510 23.84 -29.35 -1.74
C ASN A 510 24.51 -30.29 -2.77
N SER A 511 24.05 -31.53 -2.94
CA SER A 511 24.63 -32.47 -3.92
C SER A 511 24.19 -32.16 -5.35
N PHE A 512 23.00 -31.58 -5.52
CA PHE A 512 22.46 -31.14 -6.82
C PHE A 512 23.15 -29.88 -7.38
N ARG A 513 24.24 -29.42 -6.74
CA ARG A 513 25.01 -28.20 -7.07
C ARG A 513 25.66 -28.22 -8.46
N ASP A 514 25.88 -29.38 -9.07
CA ASP A 514 26.65 -29.47 -10.32
C ASP A 514 25.90 -29.04 -11.60
N LYS A 515 24.60 -28.69 -11.50
CA LYS A 515 23.88 -27.92 -12.55
C LYS A 515 24.20 -26.41 -12.44
N LYS A 516 25.49 -26.09 -12.57
CA LYS A 516 26.14 -24.87 -12.04
C LYS A 516 25.83 -23.54 -12.75
N GLU A 517 25.22 -23.56 -13.93
CA GLU A 517 25.18 -22.38 -14.81
C GLU A 517 23.87 -21.57 -14.73
N GLU A 518 22.77 -22.15 -14.22
CA GLU A 518 21.46 -21.46 -14.17
C GLU A 518 21.04 -20.96 -12.77
N ARG A 519 21.72 -21.33 -11.67
CA ARG A 519 21.24 -21.03 -10.29
C ARG A 519 22.15 -20.07 -9.51
N ASN A 520 21.52 -19.11 -8.84
CA ASN A 520 22.16 -17.97 -8.16
C ASN A 520 22.69 -18.25 -6.73
N TRP A 521 22.88 -19.49 -6.29
CA TRP A 521 23.30 -19.83 -4.91
C TRP A 521 24.63 -20.59 -4.86
N GLU A 522 25.29 -20.55 -3.70
CA GLU A 522 26.58 -21.19 -3.40
C GLU A 522 26.45 -22.32 -2.37
N LYS A 523 25.64 -22.11 -1.32
CA LYS A 523 25.38 -23.08 -0.24
C LYS A 523 23.92 -23.06 0.19
N ILE A 524 23.36 -24.24 0.48
CA ILE A 524 22.13 -24.40 1.27
C ILE A 524 22.52 -24.82 2.71
N ASP A 525 21.89 -24.22 3.71
CA ASP A 525 22.18 -24.43 5.13
C ASP A 525 20.93 -24.15 5.97
N LEU A 526 21.01 -24.35 7.29
CA LEU A 526 19.97 -23.90 8.21
C LEU A 526 20.21 -22.45 8.64
N GLY A 527 19.13 -21.69 8.68
CA GLY A 527 18.98 -20.49 9.49
C GLY A 527 18.34 -20.87 10.83
N VAL A 528 18.53 -20.02 11.83
CA VAL A 528 18.02 -20.24 13.19
C VAL A 528 17.44 -18.95 13.73
N ASN A 529 16.21 -19.02 14.24
CA ASN A 529 15.58 -17.96 15.01
C ASN A 529 15.24 -18.48 16.42
N VAL A 530 15.16 -17.59 17.40
CA VAL A 530 14.58 -17.91 18.72
C VAL A 530 13.24 -17.21 18.79
N LEU A 531 12.15 -17.97 18.67
CA LEU A 531 10.81 -17.43 18.45
C LEU A 531 9.84 -17.85 19.56
N VAL A 532 8.78 -17.07 19.72
CA VAL A 532 7.57 -17.51 20.41
C VAL A 532 6.82 -18.50 19.53
N LEU A 533 6.67 -19.74 20.03
CA LEU A 533 5.96 -20.84 19.37
C LEU A 533 4.46 -20.84 19.70
N LYS A 534 4.10 -20.60 20.97
CA LYS A 534 2.71 -20.34 21.38
C LYS A 534 2.63 -18.98 22.06
N PRO A 535 2.02 -17.95 21.42
CA PRO A 535 1.87 -16.64 22.03
C PRO A 535 0.94 -16.71 23.25
N SER A 536 1.33 -16.00 24.30
CA SER A 536 0.44 -15.59 25.37
C SER A 536 -0.01 -14.16 25.06
N HIS A 537 -1.30 -13.88 25.26
CA HIS A 537 -1.89 -12.57 25.05
C HIS A 537 -1.87 -11.71 26.33
N ASN A 538 -1.28 -12.23 27.42
CA ASN A 538 -1.03 -11.46 28.64
C ASN A 538 0.28 -10.68 28.54
N TYR A 539 0.22 -9.53 27.89
CA TYR A 539 1.36 -8.63 27.73
C TYR A 539 1.61 -7.80 29.00
N THR A 540 2.84 -7.94 29.52
CA THR A 540 3.36 -7.34 30.76
C THR A 540 4.25 -6.11 30.50
N ASP A 541 4.41 -5.27 31.53
CA ASP A 541 5.05 -3.96 31.43
C ASP A 541 6.44 -3.87 32.12
N LYS A 542 6.83 -2.68 32.58
CA LYS A 542 8.17 -2.42 33.10
C LYS A 542 8.35 -3.01 34.50
N GLY A 543 9.09 -4.11 34.60
CA GLY A 543 9.44 -4.72 35.89
C GLY A 543 9.55 -6.24 35.86
N THR A 544 9.28 -6.85 34.71
CA THR A 544 9.40 -8.30 34.51
C THR A 544 10.78 -8.84 34.91
N LYS A 545 10.79 -10.02 35.55
CA LYS A 545 12.03 -10.78 35.84
C LYS A 545 12.88 -11.02 34.58
N ALA A 546 12.28 -11.01 33.39
CA ALA A 546 12.94 -11.13 32.08
C ALA A 546 14.09 -10.13 31.81
N LYS A 547 14.28 -9.10 32.65
CA LYS A 547 15.50 -8.27 32.64
C LYS A 547 16.76 -8.98 33.17
N GLN A 548 16.61 -10.11 33.87
CA GLN A 548 17.72 -10.91 34.37
C GLN A 548 18.33 -11.74 33.23
N CYS A 549 19.57 -11.42 32.83
CA CYS A 549 20.26 -12.08 31.72
C CYS A 549 20.31 -13.61 31.87
N SER A 550 20.39 -14.12 33.10
CA SER A 550 20.41 -15.55 33.44
C SER A 550 19.14 -16.32 33.03
N ILE A 551 18.01 -15.67 32.80
CA ILE A 551 16.79 -16.35 32.33
C ILE A 551 16.94 -16.84 30.90
N CYS A 552 17.65 -16.09 30.05
CA CYS A 552 17.86 -16.43 28.64
C CYS A 552 19.25 -17.03 28.38
N HIS A 553 20.28 -16.63 29.13
CA HIS A 553 21.65 -17.13 28.95
C HIS A 553 22.04 -18.27 29.91
N SER A 554 21.05 -18.93 30.52
CA SER A 554 21.25 -20.19 31.24
C SER A 554 21.11 -21.39 30.30
N PRO A 555 21.89 -22.48 30.47
CA PRO A 555 21.63 -23.76 29.81
C PRO A 555 20.22 -24.34 30.07
N ARG A 556 19.51 -23.82 31.09
CA ARG A 556 18.11 -24.17 31.41
C ARG A 556 17.09 -23.16 30.88
N ALA A 557 17.47 -22.25 29.97
CA ALA A 557 16.53 -21.29 29.39
C ALA A 557 15.41 -22.00 28.63
N GLU A 558 14.18 -21.49 28.76
CA GLU A 558 12.95 -22.15 28.30
C GLU A 558 12.99 -22.53 26.81
N PHE A 559 13.60 -21.71 25.95
CA PHE A 559 13.65 -21.97 24.51
C PHE A 559 14.58 -23.13 24.10
N TYR A 560 15.47 -23.61 24.99
CA TYR A 560 16.20 -24.88 24.77
C TYR A 560 15.34 -26.12 25.07
N SER A 561 14.09 -25.95 25.52
CA SER A 561 13.19 -27.08 25.77
C SER A 561 12.45 -27.58 24.53
N LYS A 562 12.28 -26.74 23.51
CA LYS A 562 11.55 -27.04 22.28
C LYS A 562 12.33 -26.52 21.06
N LEU A 563 12.78 -27.46 20.23
CA LEU A 563 13.50 -27.21 18.98
C LEU A 563 12.62 -27.73 17.85
N VAL A 564 12.44 -26.95 16.79
CA VAL A 564 11.61 -27.35 15.63
C VAL A 564 12.26 -26.96 14.31
N LEU A 565 12.05 -27.76 13.27
CA LEU A 565 12.36 -27.42 11.88
C LEU A 565 11.07 -26.99 11.18
N GLU A 566 11.08 -25.80 10.58
CA GLU A 566 9.99 -25.35 9.72
C GLU A 566 10.13 -25.92 8.30
N VAL A 567 9.13 -26.72 7.90
CA VAL A 567 9.02 -27.33 6.56
C VAL A 567 8.04 -26.48 5.74
N PRO A 568 8.46 -25.89 4.60
CA PRO A 568 7.56 -25.20 3.69
C PRO A 568 6.60 -26.19 3.01
N GLU A 569 5.38 -25.75 2.72
CA GLU A 569 4.32 -26.55 2.11
C GLU A 569 3.73 -25.88 0.86
N PRO A 570 3.00 -26.62 0.00
CA PRO A 570 2.33 -26.07 -1.19
C PRO A 570 1.47 -24.85 -0.85
N GLY A 571 1.56 -23.78 -1.67
CA GLY A 571 0.79 -22.55 -1.44
C GLY A 571 1.31 -21.67 -0.31
N GLY A 572 2.56 -21.88 0.12
CA GLY A 572 3.28 -21.01 1.07
C GLY A 572 2.88 -21.19 2.53
N THR A 573 2.24 -22.30 2.90
CA THR A 573 2.08 -22.68 4.31
C THR A 573 3.38 -23.27 4.87
N ILE A 574 3.43 -23.42 6.20
CA ILE A 574 4.61 -23.91 6.93
C ILE A 574 4.10 -24.82 8.04
N SER A 575 4.57 -26.06 8.05
CA SER A 575 4.47 -26.99 9.18
C SER A 575 5.77 -27.03 9.98
N THR A 576 5.74 -27.63 11.16
CA THR A 576 6.89 -27.73 12.07
C THR A 576 7.04 -29.15 12.58
N ILE A 577 8.23 -29.73 12.42
CA ILE A 577 8.60 -31.03 12.99
C ILE A 577 9.52 -30.79 14.18
N ASP A 578 9.43 -31.61 15.23
CA ASP A 578 10.33 -31.52 16.38
C ASP A 578 11.75 -31.98 16.00
N VAL A 579 12.76 -31.47 16.70
CA VAL A 579 14.19 -31.72 16.40
C VAL A 579 14.96 -32.08 17.66
N ASP A 580 15.87 -33.04 17.56
CA ASP A 580 16.74 -33.40 18.69
C ASP A 580 17.73 -32.30 19.07
N LYS A 581 18.11 -32.25 20.36
CA LYS A 581 19.02 -31.24 20.91
C LYS A 581 20.47 -31.37 20.44
N SER A 582 20.89 -32.55 19.96
CA SER A 582 22.19 -32.79 19.32
C SER A 582 22.45 -31.82 18.16
N ILE A 583 21.40 -31.37 17.46
CA ILE A 583 21.48 -30.43 16.35
C ILE A 583 22.23 -29.12 16.70
N LEU A 584 22.14 -28.68 17.97
CA LEU A 584 22.80 -27.46 18.47
C LEU A 584 24.32 -27.58 18.48
N VAL A 585 24.84 -28.82 18.53
CA VAL A 585 26.27 -29.13 18.46
C VAL A 585 26.66 -29.51 17.04
N ALA A 586 25.79 -30.22 16.32
CA ALA A 586 26.09 -30.84 15.04
C ALA A 586 26.29 -29.85 13.88
N ILE A 587 25.53 -28.75 13.79
CA ILE A 587 25.61 -27.81 12.66
C ILE A 587 26.64 -26.69 12.89
N HIS A 588 27.88 -27.06 13.16
CA HIS A 588 28.93 -26.10 13.49
C HIS A 588 29.80 -25.70 12.27
N PRO A 589 30.00 -24.40 11.94
CA PRO A 589 29.44 -23.18 12.53
C PRO A 589 28.40 -22.50 11.61
N ILE A 590 27.10 -22.68 11.88
CA ILE A 590 26.11 -21.69 11.40
C ILE A 590 26.50 -20.31 11.98
N PRO A 591 26.39 -19.19 11.24
CA PRO A 591 26.67 -17.86 11.76
C PRO A 591 25.90 -17.49 13.04
N ILE A 592 24.80 -18.17 13.38
CA ILE A 592 24.16 -18.05 14.70
C ILE A 592 25.13 -18.49 15.80
N THR A 593 25.82 -19.63 15.74
CA THR A 593 26.83 -19.93 16.79
C THR A 593 27.92 -18.84 16.81
N SER A 594 28.33 -18.31 15.66
CA SER A 594 29.29 -17.19 15.58
C SER A 594 28.78 -15.82 16.08
N ASP A 595 27.46 -15.63 16.16
CA ASP A 595 26.77 -14.42 16.66
C ASP A 595 26.19 -14.63 18.09
N PHE A 596 26.10 -15.89 18.56
CA PHE A 596 25.35 -16.34 19.74
C PHE A 596 26.20 -17.16 20.72
N TYR A 597 27.51 -17.35 20.49
CA TYR A 597 28.43 -17.85 21.51
C TYR A 597 28.48 -16.88 22.70
N LEU A 598 27.61 -17.15 23.67
CA LEU A 598 27.97 -17.59 25.01
C LEU A 598 29.35 -17.09 25.51
N LEU A 599 29.31 -16.44 26.68
CA LEU A 599 30.46 -16.02 27.51
C LEU A 599 31.17 -14.71 27.11
N GLY A 600 30.40 -13.63 26.89
CA GLY A 600 30.87 -12.27 27.22
C GLY A 600 31.95 -11.66 26.31
N GLU A 601 32.47 -12.40 25.34
CA GLU A 601 33.45 -11.87 24.39
C GLU A 601 32.78 -10.93 23.38
N LYS A 602 33.26 -9.69 23.33
CA LYS A 602 32.91 -8.78 22.23
C LYS A 602 33.57 -9.31 20.97
N ARG A 603 32.77 -9.66 19.96
CA ARG A 603 33.27 -9.87 18.59
C ARG A 603 33.94 -8.57 18.13
N VAL A 604 35.26 -8.60 17.94
CA VAL A 604 36.02 -7.46 17.42
C VAL A 604 35.60 -7.26 15.97
N SER A 605 34.86 -6.18 15.66
CA SER A 605 34.46 -5.90 14.28
C SER A 605 35.65 -5.39 13.47
N LYS A 606 35.58 -5.45 12.13
CA LYS A 606 36.61 -4.83 11.26
C LYS A 606 36.86 -3.36 11.62
N ARG A 607 35.81 -2.64 12.04
CA ARG A 607 35.90 -1.26 12.50
C ARG A 607 36.62 -1.13 13.86
N ASP A 608 36.40 -2.04 14.80
CA ASP A 608 37.15 -2.06 16.06
C ASP A 608 38.64 -2.38 15.82
N ILE A 609 38.94 -3.25 14.84
CA ILE A 609 40.32 -3.50 14.38
C ILE A 609 40.93 -2.23 13.74
N GLU A 610 40.19 -1.53 12.89
CA GLU A 610 40.62 -0.27 12.26
C GLU A 610 40.82 0.85 13.30
N GLU A 611 39.92 1.00 14.27
CA GLU A 611 40.04 1.97 15.36
C GLU A 611 41.19 1.60 16.32
N PHE A 612 41.43 0.32 16.59
CA PHE A 612 42.60 -0.16 17.35
C PHE A 612 43.93 0.08 16.60
N ILE A 613 43.98 -0.20 15.29
CA ILE A 613 45.14 0.11 14.44
C ILE A 613 45.38 1.62 14.37
N TYR A 614 44.31 2.43 14.31
CA TYR A 614 44.41 3.89 14.35
C TYR A 614 44.97 4.38 15.70
N VAL A 615 44.49 3.83 16.82
CA VAL A 615 45.01 4.14 18.17
C VAL A 615 46.47 3.74 18.32
N ILE A 616 46.87 2.52 17.90
CA ILE A 616 48.27 2.08 17.90
C ILE A 616 49.16 3.05 17.10
N ARG A 617 48.74 3.39 15.87
CA ARG A 617 49.45 4.35 15.02
C ARG A 617 49.55 5.74 15.65
N LYS A 618 48.56 6.16 16.43
CA LYS A 618 48.52 7.46 17.12
C LYS A 618 49.38 7.50 18.39
N ILE A 619 49.60 6.35 19.04
CA ILE A 619 50.52 6.22 20.20
C ILE A 619 51.98 6.03 19.73
N GLY A 620 52.21 5.81 18.43
CA GLY A 620 53.54 5.82 17.81
C GLY A 620 54.27 4.47 17.76
N TYR A 621 53.65 3.39 18.27
CA TYR A 621 54.19 2.04 18.19
C TYR A 621 54.19 1.53 16.74
N LYS A 622 55.32 0.99 16.30
CA LYS A 622 55.45 0.27 15.02
C LYS A 622 55.04 -1.18 15.22
N TRP A 623 54.61 -1.85 14.14
CA TRP A 623 54.22 -3.26 14.18
C TRP A 623 55.35 -4.19 14.68
N LEU A 624 56.61 -3.82 14.46
CA LEU A 624 57.79 -4.51 15.00
C LEU A 624 57.85 -4.51 16.52
N ASP A 625 57.42 -3.43 17.18
CA ASP A 625 57.48 -3.28 18.64
C ASP A 625 56.46 -4.23 19.31
N ILE A 626 55.26 -4.34 18.73
CA ILE A 626 54.20 -5.26 19.16
C ILE A 626 54.66 -6.71 18.97
N PHE A 627 55.31 -7.03 17.85
CA PHE A 627 55.86 -8.36 17.59
C PHE A 627 56.98 -8.71 18.58
N GLY A 628 57.84 -7.74 18.92
CA GLY A 628 58.86 -7.89 19.95
C GLY A 628 58.29 -8.21 21.34
N ILE A 629 57.22 -7.52 21.75
CA ILE A 629 56.52 -7.81 23.02
C ILE A 629 55.95 -9.24 23.02
N PHE A 630 55.30 -9.66 21.92
CA PHE A 630 54.78 -11.03 21.79
C PHE A 630 55.88 -12.10 21.81
N LEU A 631 57.04 -11.82 21.21
CA LEU A 631 58.21 -12.69 21.27
C LEU A 631 58.71 -12.87 22.71
N ILE A 632 58.86 -11.77 23.45
CA ILE A 632 59.30 -11.77 24.86
C ILE A 632 58.33 -12.60 25.73
N PHE A 633 57.02 -12.37 25.61
CA PHE A 633 56.03 -13.17 26.34
C PHE A 633 56.08 -14.66 25.97
N SER A 634 56.26 -14.98 24.69
CA SER A 634 56.37 -16.38 24.23
C SER A 634 57.61 -17.08 24.81
N VAL A 635 58.74 -16.39 24.88
CA VAL A 635 59.98 -16.90 25.51
C VAL A 635 59.79 -17.13 27.01
N ILE A 636 59.18 -16.19 27.73
CA ILE A 636 58.87 -16.33 29.17
C ILE A 636 57.94 -17.53 29.40
N LEU A 637 56.89 -17.68 28.59
CA LEU A 637 55.95 -18.79 28.69
C LEU A 637 56.65 -20.15 28.46
N PHE A 638 57.55 -20.21 27.47
CA PHE A 638 58.36 -21.40 27.18
C PHE A 638 59.28 -21.78 28.34
N PHE A 639 59.99 -20.82 28.95
CA PHE A 639 60.81 -21.08 30.13
C PHE A 639 59.99 -21.55 31.33
N GLY A 640 58.81 -20.96 31.56
CA GLY A 640 57.87 -21.40 32.59
C GLY A 640 57.42 -22.85 32.37
N LEU A 641 56.95 -23.18 31.17
CA LEU A 641 56.52 -24.52 30.79
C LEU A 641 57.66 -25.56 30.92
N HIS A 642 58.85 -25.23 30.42
CA HIS A 642 60.03 -26.09 30.53
C HIS A 642 60.40 -26.36 32.00
N THR A 643 60.35 -25.34 32.85
CA THR A 643 60.63 -25.46 34.29
C THR A 643 59.60 -26.37 34.98
N ILE A 644 58.31 -26.22 34.67
CA ILE A 644 57.24 -27.08 35.20
C ILE A 644 57.46 -28.53 34.77
N ILE A 645 57.74 -28.79 33.49
CA ILE A 645 58.04 -30.13 32.97
C ILE A 645 59.26 -30.74 33.70
N ARG A 646 60.29 -29.93 33.99
CA ARG A 646 61.48 -30.37 34.74
C ARG A 646 61.15 -30.74 36.19
N ILE A 647 60.32 -29.96 36.88
CA ILE A 647 59.85 -30.26 38.25
C ILE A 647 59.04 -31.56 38.26
N VAL A 648 58.11 -31.72 37.31
CA VAL A 648 57.27 -32.92 37.20
C VAL A 648 58.11 -34.17 36.91
N THR A 649 59.05 -34.10 35.96
CA THR A 649 59.93 -35.24 35.62
C THR A 649 60.91 -35.60 36.74
N ILE A 650 61.42 -34.63 37.51
CA ILE A 650 62.19 -34.91 38.73
C ILE A 650 61.33 -35.63 39.77
N LYS A 651 60.09 -35.17 40.01
CA LYS A 651 59.16 -35.78 40.98
C LYS A 651 58.77 -37.21 40.58
N ILE A 652 58.57 -37.48 39.29
CA ILE A 652 58.32 -38.82 38.73
C ILE A 652 59.56 -39.73 38.88
N ARG A 653 60.76 -39.22 38.59
CA ARG A 653 62.02 -39.96 38.79
C ARG A 653 62.28 -40.30 40.25
N LYS A 654 61.88 -39.42 41.18
CA LYS A 654 62.02 -39.67 42.62
C LYS A 654 61.06 -40.77 43.09
N ARG A 655 59.77 -40.71 42.71
CA ARG A 655 58.81 -41.81 42.99
C ARG A 655 59.27 -43.16 42.44
N ARG A 656 59.75 -43.22 41.20
CA ARG A 656 60.31 -44.47 40.61
C ARG A 656 61.61 -44.98 41.28
N LYS A 657 62.20 -44.22 42.19
CA LYS A 657 63.33 -44.62 43.06
C LYS A 657 62.89 -44.99 44.48
N GLU A 658 61.64 -44.71 44.84
CA GLU A 658 61.01 -45.07 46.11
C GLU A 658 60.13 -46.34 45.96
N GLU A 659 59.81 -46.72 44.71
CA GLU A 659 59.10 -47.95 44.29
C GLU A 659 60.06 -49.09 43.86
N LYS A 660 61.37 -48.97 44.14
CA LYS A 660 62.43 -49.94 43.86
C LYS A 660 63.35 -50.07 45.07
#